data_AF-A0A369GJI9-F1
#
_entry.id   AF-A0A369GJI9-F1
#
_cell.length_a   1.000
_cell.length_b   1.000
_cell.length_c   1.000
_cell.angle_alpha   90.00
_cell.angle_beta   90.00
_cell.angle_gamma   90.00
#
_symmetry.space_group_name_H-M   'P 1'
#
loop_
_entity.id
_entity.type
_entity.pdbx_description
1 polymer ?
#
loop_
_entity_poly.entity_id
_entity_poly.type
_entity_poly.pdbx_seq_one_letter_code
_entity_poly.pdbx_strand_id
1 'polypeptide(L)'
;MFTRPVLRNSARLTRQPWRPVAAARVGFASSSSSSSAPPFDWQDALNSRNLLTEEEIAVAETAERYCQEYLAPRVLQAYRDEHYDASMLAEMGELGLLGAGISGYGCAGVSSVAGGLITRAVERVDSGYRSGMSVQSSLVMGGIDQFGSAEQKERFLPDMARGRLLGAFGLTEPNHGSDPASMESVARPHPSRTGYYALSGAKTWITNSPVADLLMVWAKMHDTGRIRGFLVERSLCPAGTLETPAIKHKTGLRASVTGMILMDDCPVPEANMLPDVEGLRGPFSCLNKARYGIAMGVMGALEDCIARARTYALERKQFRGNPLARYQLVQKKLADAATDAAYGTLAAIQVGRLRDEGKASPEMISMVKRQNCDAALRNARALQEIFGGNAVSDEYAVGRHVANLYVAQTYEGQSDIHRDGSGLSFSPCLVRLDLLPGLPQIRPFSSPNTRSLPSPSKKNTSSPDVISSPPEKASFYRSTTQPPPTHQKNAREQKKSSLSSTTLEAAVMALKRINKELTDLGRDPPSSCSAGPVGDDLFHWQATIMGPTDSPYAGGVFFLGIHFPTDYPFKPPKVNFTTRIYHPNINSNGSICLDILRDQWSPALTISKVLLSICSMLTDPNPDDPLVPEIAHVYKTDRNRYETTAKEWTRKYAV
;
A
#
# COMPACT_ATOMS: atom_id res chain seq x y z
N MET A 1 -115.79 43.78 17.04
CA MET A 1 -115.62 44.84 18.06
C MET A 1 -114.18 44.81 18.54
N PHE A 2 -113.54 45.96 18.75
CA PHE A 2 -112.21 46.18 19.38
C PHE A 2 -111.00 45.37 18.84
N THR A 3 -110.15 45.95 17.99
CA THR A 3 -108.99 46.81 18.30
C THR A 3 -107.89 46.16 19.16
N ARG A 4 -106.72 45.92 18.54
CA ARG A 4 -105.34 46.38 18.88
C ARG A 4 -105.08 46.96 20.31
N PRO A 5 -103.81 46.99 20.81
CA PRO A 5 -102.51 46.58 20.19
C PRO A 5 -101.41 46.01 21.18
N VAL A 6 -100.16 45.92 20.69
CA VAL A 6 -98.87 46.25 21.39
C VAL A 6 -97.83 45.14 21.74
N LEU A 7 -96.59 45.39 21.26
CA LEU A 7 -95.22 44.96 21.66
C LEU A 7 -94.69 43.50 21.58
N ARG A 8 -93.80 43.32 20.60
CA ARG A 8 -92.46 42.69 20.63
C ARG A 8 -92.01 41.98 21.95
N ASN A 9 -91.59 40.72 21.83
CA ASN A 9 -90.14 40.43 21.58
C ASN A 9 -89.82 38.97 21.19
N SER A 10 -88.80 38.84 20.33
CA SER A 10 -87.77 37.80 20.30
C SER A 10 -88.07 36.29 20.14
N ALA A 11 -87.69 35.82 18.95
CA ALA A 11 -86.70 34.74 18.71
C ALA A 11 -87.14 33.29 18.35
N ARG A 12 -86.76 32.93 17.11
CA ARG A 12 -86.38 31.59 16.57
C ARG A 12 -87.44 30.49 16.49
N LEU A 13 -87.71 30.04 15.26
CA LEU A 13 -87.21 28.75 14.74
C LEU A 13 -87.33 28.67 13.20
N THR A 14 -86.17 28.77 12.55
CA THR A 14 -85.68 27.95 11.41
C THR A 14 -86.64 27.22 10.46
N ARG A 15 -86.48 27.43 9.15
CA ARG A 15 -85.97 26.40 8.19
C ARG A 15 -85.62 27.01 6.81
N GLN A 16 -84.31 27.01 6.49
CA GLN A 16 -83.63 26.36 5.34
C GLN A 16 -84.24 26.48 3.90
N PRO A 17 -83.41 26.52 2.83
CA PRO A 17 -83.16 27.79 2.13
C PRO A 17 -83.30 27.70 0.60
N TRP A 18 -83.23 28.86 -0.07
CA TRP A 18 -83.01 28.96 -1.52
C TRP A 18 -81.76 29.79 -1.84
N ARG A 19 -81.09 29.40 -2.94
CA ARG A 19 -79.92 30.02 -3.61
C ARG A 19 -80.19 31.51 -3.96
N PRO A 20 -79.19 32.42 -4.22
CA PRO A 20 -78.31 32.26 -5.39
C PRO A 20 -76.98 33.06 -5.54
N VAL A 21 -76.36 32.87 -6.73
CA VAL A 21 -75.33 33.63 -7.48
C VAL A 21 -73.89 33.75 -6.91
N ALA A 22 -72.93 33.72 -7.84
CA ALA A 22 -71.50 33.56 -7.64
C ALA A 22 -70.69 34.88 -7.64
N ALA A 23 -69.48 34.81 -7.09
CA ALA A 23 -68.36 35.70 -7.38
C ALA A 23 -67.12 34.85 -7.74
N ALA A 24 -66.22 35.41 -8.54
CA ALA A 24 -65.22 34.65 -9.29
C ALA A 24 -64.20 33.88 -8.43
N ARG A 25 -63.89 32.66 -8.86
CA ARG A 25 -62.62 32.00 -8.52
C ARG A 25 -61.71 32.06 -9.74
N VAL A 26 -60.57 32.73 -9.60
CA VAL A 26 -59.46 32.60 -10.54
C VAL A 26 -58.99 31.16 -10.46
N GLY A 27 -59.28 30.39 -11.50
CA GLY A 27 -58.73 29.05 -11.66
C GLY A 27 -57.26 29.15 -11.99
N PHE A 28 -56.39 29.08 -10.98
CA PHE A 28 -55.04 28.57 -11.23
C PHE A 28 -55.19 27.13 -11.70
N ALA A 29 -55.16 26.95 -13.02
CA ALA A 29 -54.90 25.65 -13.60
C ALA A 29 -53.52 25.23 -13.11
N SER A 30 -53.46 24.35 -12.12
CA SER A 30 -52.23 23.65 -11.80
C SER A 30 -51.92 22.74 -12.97
N SER A 31 -51.20 23.27 -13.96
CA SER A 31 -50.42 22.47 -14.87
C SER A 31 -49.34 21.78 -14.02
N SER A 32 -49.72 20.68 -13.38
CA SER A 32 -48.79 19.72 -12.84
C SER A 32 -48.12 19.03 -14.03
N SER A 33 -47.22 19.76 -14.68
CA SER A 33 -46.11 19.14 -15.39
C SER A 33 -45.36 18.37 -14.33
N SER A 34 -45.71 17.08 -14.20
CA SER A 34 -44.88 16.13 -13.49
C SER A 34 -43.58 16.04 -14.29
N SER A 35 -42.64 16.92 -13.97
CA SER A 35 -41.24 16.70 -14.32
C SER A 35 -40.84 15.45 -13.55
N SER A 36 -41.01 14.30 -14.20
CA SER A 36 -40.48 13.04 -13.73
C SER A 36 -38.99 13.25 -13.52
N ALA A 37 -38.55 13.19 -12.26
CA ALA A 37 -37.13 13.22 -11.96
C ALA A 37 -36.44 12.16 -12.82
N PRO A 38 -35.26 12.46 -13.41
CA PRO A 38 -34.59 11.53 -14.29
C PRO A 38 -34.39 10.18 -13.56
N PRO A 39 -34.62 9.04 -14.24
CA PRO A 39 -34.50 7.74 -13.60
C PRO A 39 -33.07 7.52 -13.11
N PHE A 40 -32.93 7.01 -11.89
CA PHE A 40 -31.63 6.63 -11.34
C PHE A 40 -31.16 5.32 -11.99
N ASP A 41 -30.05 5.38 -12.71
CA ASP A 41 -29.34 4.18 -13.14
C ASP A 41 -28.37 3.71 -12.05
N TRP A 42 -28.45 2.44 -11.68
CA TRP A 42 -27.55 1.84 -10.69
C TRP A 42 -26.22 1.40 -11.31
N GLN A 43 -26.13 1.31 -12.65
CA GLN A 43 -24.90 0.96 -13.38
C GLN A 43 -23.98 2.18 -13.55
N ASP A 44 -24.54 3.39 -13.58
CA ASP A 44 -23.83 4.66 -13.58
C ASP A 44 -24.46 5.65 -12.57
N ALA A 45 -24.33 5.34 -11.28
CA ALA A 45 -25.03 6.01 -10.18
C ALA A 45 -24.85 7.54 -10.08
N LEU A 46 -23.82 8.10 -10.73
CA LEU A 46 -23.56 9.54 -10.78
C LEU A 46 -23.58 10.11 -12.21
N ASN A 47 -24.07 9.34 -13.19
CA ASN A 47 -24.10 9.67 -14.61
C ASN A 47 -22.72 10.14 -15.15
N SER A 48 -21.66 9.39 -14.78
CA SER A 48 -20.28 9.63 -15.21
C SER A 48 -20.13 9.68 -16.74
N ARG A 49 -21.00 9.00 -17.49
CA ARG A 49 -21.07 9.07 -18.96
C ARG A 49 -21.27 10.50 -19.48
N ASN A 50 -21.93 11.38 -18.73
CA ASN A 50 -22.13 12.80 -19.11
C ASN A 50 -20.84 13.64 -19.04
N LEU A 51 -19.74 13.10 -18.50
CA LEU A 51 -18.42 13.76 -18.43
C LEU A 51 -17.46 13.27 -19.52
N LEU A 52 -17.88 12.32 -20.35
CA LEU A 52 -17.08 11.69 -21.38
C LEU A 52 -17.33 12.34 -22.75
N THR A 53 -16.32 12.34 -23.61
CA THR A 53 -16.48 12.72 -25.02
C THR A 53 -17.12 11.59 -25.83
N GLU A 54 -17.66 11.91 -27.01
CA GLU A 54 -18.19 10.89 -27.94
C GLU A 54 -17.12 9.84 -28.32
N GLU A 55 -15.87 10.28 -28.48
CA GLU A 55 -14.72 9.41 -28.73
C GLU A 55 -14.43 8.47 -27.56
N GLU A 56 -14.40 8.99 -26.32
CA GLU A 56 -14.18 8.18 -25.12
C GLU A 56 -15.29 7.15 -24.90
N ILE A 57 -16.53 7.52 -25.21
CA ILE A 57 -17.68 6.64 -25.22
C ILE A 57 -17.49 5.52 -26.27
N ALA A 58 -17.12 5.85 -27.51
CA ALA A 58 -16.91 4.87 -28.57
C ALA A 58 -15.74 3.90 -28.28
N VAL A 59 -14.65 4.41 -27.67
CA VAL A 59 -13.53 3.59 -27.20
C VAL A 59 -13.96 2.66 -26.07
N ALA A 60 -14.69 3.17 -25.07
CA ALA A 60 -15.19 2.36 -23.96
C ALA A 60 -16.14 1.25 -24.42
N GLU A 61 -17.08 1.56 -25.34
CA GLU A 61 -18.03 0.59 -25.89
C GLU A 61 -17.34 -0.48 -26.76
N THR A 62 -16.27 -0.10 -27.47
CA THR A 62 -15.47 -1.05 -28.26
C THR A 62 -14.64 -1.96 -27.37
N ALA A 63 -14.00 -1.43 -26.33
CA ALA A 63 -13.27 -2.21 -25.34
C ALA A 63 -14.20 -3.15 -24.56
N GLU A 64 -15.35 -2.67 -24.08
CA GLU A 64 -16.33 -3.48 -23.33
C GLU A 64 -16.88 -4.62 -24.20
N ARG A 65 -17.28 -4.34 -25.45
CA ARG A 65 -17.77 -5.36 -26.38
C ARG A 65 -16.72 -6.46 -26.60
N TYR A 66 -15.48 -6.09 -26.91
CA TYR A 66 -14.38 -7.05 -27.04
C TYR A 66 -14.18 -7.88 -25.76
N CYS A 67 -14.16 -7.23 -24.60
CA CYS A 67 -13.95 -7.89 -23.32
C CYS A 67 -15.05 -8.91 -23.00
N GLN A 68 -16.33 -8.56 -23.21
CA GLN A 68 -17.45 -9.45 -22.91
C GLN A 68 -17.63 -10.57 -23.95
N GLU A 69 -17.39 -10.31 -25.23
CA GLU A 69 -17.56 -11.31 -26.29
C GLU A 69 -16.37 -12.28 -26.39
N TYR A 70 -15.14 -11.81 -26.18
CA TYR A 70 -13.91 -12.59 -26.46
C TYR A 70 -13.12 -12.99 -25.22
N LEU A 71 -13.05 -12.16 -24.17
CA LEU A 71 -12.23 -12.45 -22.98
C LEU A 71 -13.01 -13.15 -21.86
N ALA A 72 -14.22 -12.68 -21.57
CA ALA A 72 -15.06 -13.22 -20.51
C ALA A 72 -15.36 -14.74 -20.67
N PRO A 73 -15.53 -15.31 -21.88
CA PRO A 73 -15.67 -16.76 -22.03
C PRO A 73 -14.40 -17.57 -21.73
N ARG A 74 -13.21 -16.98 -21.93
CA ARG A 74 -11.92 -17.68 -21.77
C ARG A 74 -11.41 -17.67 -20.32
N VAL A 75 -11.78 -16.64 -19.53
CA VAL A 75 -11.16 -16.33 -18.22
C VAL A 75 -11.23 -17.47 -17.19
N LEU A 76 -12.33 -18.22 -17.13
CA LEU A 76 -12.51 -19.26 -16.11
C LEU A 76 -11.46 -20.37 -16.26
N GLN A 77 -11.30 -20.89 -17.49
CA GLN A 77 -10.34 -21.95 -17.75
C GLN A 77 -8.90 -21.43 -17.71
N ALA A 78 -8.64 -20.23 -18.25
CA ALA A 78 -7.34 -19.57 -18.14
C ALA A 78 -6.88 -19.39 -16.68
N TYR A 79 -7.80 -19.00 -15.78
CA TYR A 79 -7.52 -18.83 -14.36
C TYR A 79 -7.32 -20.17 -13.63
N ARG A 80 -8.06 -21.22 -14.00
CA ARG A 80 -7.87 -22.59 -13.48
C ARG A 80 -6.49 -23.12 -13.81
N ASP A 81 -6.12 -23.08 -15.08
CA ASP A 81 -4.91 -23.74 -15.62
C ASP A 81 -3.61 -22.93 -15.43
N GLU A 82 -3.70 -21.69 -14.93
CA GLU A 82 -2.61 -20.70 -14.98
C GLU A 82 -2.12 -20.45 -16.42
N HIS A 83 -3.04 -20.54 -17.38
CA HIS A 83 -2.76 -20.38 -18.79
C HIS A 83 -2.96 -18.92 -19.22
N TYR A 84 -1.97 -18.37 -19.91
CA TYR A 84 -2.02 -17.04 -20.49
C TYR A 84 -1.99 -17.14 -22.01
N ASP A 85 -3.09 -16.78 -22.65
CA ASP A 85 -3.20 -16.65 -24.10
C ASP A 85 -2.62 -15.30 -24.53
N ALA A 86 -1.41 -15.33 -25.09
CA ALA A 86 -0.72 -14.13 -25.56
C ALA A 86 -1.34 -13.52 -26.83
N SER A 87 -2.15 -14.29 -27.59
CA SER A 87 -2.82 -13.77 -28.79
C SER A 87 -3.82 -12.67 -28.48
N MET A 88 -4.35 -12.63 -27.24
CA MET A 88 -5.14 -11.53 -26.69
C MET A 88 -4.49 -10.15 -26.92
N LEU A 89 -3.16 -10.04 -26.84
CA LEU A 89 -2.50 -8.75 -27.09
C LEU A 89 -2.49 -8.38 -28.58
N ALA A 90 -2.41 -9.36 -29.49
CA ALA A 90 -2.60 -9.10 -30.92
C ALA A 90 -4.05 -8.70 -31.24
N GLU A 91 -5.04 -9.40 -30.68
CA GLU A 91 -6.47 -9.04 -30.78
C GLU A 91 -6.74 -7.61 -30.26
N MET A 92 -6.16 -7.24 -29.11
CA MET A 92 -6.22 -5.85 -28.59
C MET A 92 -5.52 -4.84 -29.51
N GLY A 93 -4.44 -5.25 -30.18
CA GLY A 93 -3.68 -4.40 -31.10
C GLY A 93 -4.42 -4.12 -32.41
N GLU A 94 -5.16 -5.10 -32.94
CA GLU A 94 -6.05 -4.93 -34.11
C GLU A 94 -7.16 -3.90 -33.85
N LEU A 95 -7.60 -3.79 -32.60
CA LEU A 95 -8.60 -2.82 -32.13
C LEU A 95 -8.00 -1.48 -31.66
N GLY A 96 -6.67 -1.30 -31.74
CA GLY A 96 -5.99 -0.06 -31.31
C GLY A 96 -5.98 0.17 -29.79
N LEU A 97 -6.23 -0.86 -28.98
CA LEU A 97 -6.32 -0.77 -27.52
C LEU A 97 -4.95 -0.77 -26.83
N LEU A 98 -3.89 -1.21 -27.51
CA LEU A 98 -2.51 -1.20 -27.01
C LEU A 98 -1.84 0.14 -27.26
N GLY A 99 -1.15 0.66 -26.25
CA GLY A 99 -0.47 1.96 -26.33
C GLY A 99 -1.40 3.13 -26.67
N ALA A 100 -2.71 3.00 -26.43
CA ALA A 100 -3.74 3.83 -27.04
C ALA A 100 -3.52 5.36 -26.90
N GLY A 101 -2.93 5.82 -25.79
CA GLY A 101 -2.60 7.24 -25.57
C GLY A 101 -1.24 7.71 -26.12
N ILE A 102 -0.58 6.93 -26.97
CA ILE A 102 0.61 7.33 -27.72
C ILE A 102 0.16 7.86 -29.08
N SER A 103 0.73 8.98 -29.52
CA SER A 103 0.43 9.59 -30.82
C SER A 103 1.40 9.09 -31.89
N GLY A 104 0.88 8.64 -33.03
CA GLY A 104 1.69 8.07 -34.11
C GLY A 104 2.03 6.60 -33.90
N TYR A 105 3.01 6.08 -34.65
CA TYR A 105 3.50 4.69 -34.56
C TYR A 105 2.41 3.60 -34.66
N GLY A 106 1.26 3.89 -35.30
CA GLY A 106 0.11 2.98 -35.35
C GLY A 106 -0.70 2.87 -34.05
N CYS A 107 -0.42 3.71 -33.05
CA CYS A 107 -1.22 3.87 -31.84
C CYS A 107 -2.39 4.85 -32.08
N ALA A 108 -3.44 4.75 -31.26
CA ALA A 108 -4.69 5.48 -31.47
C ALA A 108 -4.65 6.99 -31.17
N GLY A 109 -3.73 7.46 -30.31
CA GLY A 109 -3.61 8.87 -29.92
C GLY A 109 -4.71 9.42 -29.01
N VAL A 110 -5.41 8.54 -28.26
CA VAL A 110 -6.61 8.92 -27.46
C VAL A 110 -6.26 9.54 -26.09
N SER A 111 -7.25 10.16 -25.45
CA SER A 111 -7.10 10.79 -24.12
C SER A 111 -6.68 9.82 -23.01
N SER A 112 -6.15 10.34 -21.90
CA SER A 112 -5.90 9.55 -20.68
C SER A 112 -7.17 8.86 -20.21
N VAL A 113 -8.32 9.55 -20.26
CA VAL A 113 -9.61 9.01 -19.82
C VAL A 113 -10.06 7.86 -20.73
N ALA A 114 -9.89 7.95 -22.05
CA ALA A 114 -10.14 6.85 -22.97
C ALA A 114 -9.26 5.63 -22.63
N GLY A 115 -7.95 5.83 -22.44
CA GLY A 115 -7.03 4.77 -22.01
C GLY A 115 -7.41 4.14 -20.66
N GLY A 116 -7.90 4.95 -19.72
CA GLY A 116 -8.46 4.48 -18.45
C GLY A 116 -9.70 3.60 -18.65
N LEU A 117 -10.65 4.03 -19.49
CA LEU A 117 -11.87 3.29 -19.78
C LEU A 117 -11.59 1.93 -20.42
N ILE A 118 -10.58 1.81 -21.28
CA ILE A 118 -10.10 0.51 -21.79
C ILE A 118 -9.65 -0.39 -20.62
N THR A 119 -8.81 0.12 -19.71
CA THR A 119 -8.37 -0.69 -18.56
C THR A 119 -9.51 -1.09 -17.62
N ARG A 120 -10.57 -0.26 -17.49
CA ARG A 120 -11.79 -0.59 -16.75
C ARG A 120 -12.55 -1.75 -17.39
N ALA A 121 -12.74 -1.74 -18.71
CA ALA A 121 -13.38 -2.83 -19.44
C ALA A 121 -12.60 -4.16 -19.32
N VAL A 122 -11.27 -4.12 -19.45
CA VAL A 122 -10.44 -5.34 -19.36
C VAL A 122 -10.42 -5.91 -17.94
N GLU A 123 -10.30 -5.08 -16.90
CA GLU A 123 -10.26 -5.55 -15.51
C GLU A 123 -11.64 -5.93 -14.95
N ARG A 124 -12.74 -5.44 -15.55
CA ARG A 124 -14.09 -5.98 -15.36
C ARG A 124 -14.15 -7.48 -15.69
N VAL A 125 -13.35 -7.95 -16.65
CA VAL A 125 -13.15 -9.38 -16.90
C VAL A 125 -12.09 -9.96 -15.95
N ASP A 126 -10.84 -9.51 -16.01
CA ASP A 126 -9.77 -10.00 -15.12
C ASP A 126 -8.60 -9.01 -14.96
N SER A 127 -8.18 -8.80 -13.72
CA SER A 127 -6.99 -8.02 -13.38
C SER A 127 -5.70 -8.56 -14.02
N GLY A 128 -5.61 -9.86 -14.30
CA GLY A 128 -4.48 -10.51 -14.95
C GLY A 128 -4.34 -10.14 -16.43
N TYR A 129 -5.46 -10.09 -17.16
CA TYR A 129 -5.51 -9.60 -18.53
C TYR A 129 -5.13 -8.11 -18.59
N ARG A 130 -5.72 -7.28 -17.71
CA ARG A 130 -5.37 -5.86 -17.61
C ARG A 130 -3.91 -5.67 -17.18
N SER A 131 -3.33 -6.58 -16.40
CA SER A 131 -1.90 -6.52 -16.03
C SER A 131 -0.99 -6.74 -17.23
N GLY A 132 -1.26 -7.74 -18.08
CA GLY A 132 -0.51 -7.95 -19.32
C GLY A 132 -0.58 -6.74 -20.26
N MET A 133 -1.79 -6.17 -20.42
CA MET A 133 -2.04 -4.95 -21.20
C MET A 133 -1.33 -3.70 -20.62
N SER A 134 -1.33 -3.50 -19.30
CA SER A 134 -0.64 -2.37 -18.65
C SER A 134 0.88 -2.47 -18.78
N VAL A 135 1.47 -3.67 -18.72
CA VAL A 135 2.91 -3.85 -18.96
C VAL A 135 3.26 -3.48 -20.40
N GLN A 136 2.50 -3.99 -21.38
CA GLN A 136 2.66 -3.65 -22.79
C GLN A 136 2.56 -2.14 -23.02
N SER A 137 1.42 -1.54 -22.66
CA SER A 137 1.05 -0.18 -23.03
C SER A 137 1.71 0.90 -22.18
N SER A 138 1.65 0.78 -20.84
CA SER A 138 2.04 1.86 -19.93
C SER A 138 3.51 1.78 -19.52
N LEU A 139 4.03 0.56 -19.33
CA LEU A 139 5.40 0.36 -18.84
C LEU A 139 6.43 0.33 -19.97
N VAL A 140 6.22 -0.52 -20.98
CA VAL A 140 7.21 -0.73 -22.05
C VAL A 140 6.99 0.26 -23.21
N MET A 141 5.85 0.22 -23.90
CA MET A 141 5.55 1.18 -24.98
C MET A 141 5.62 2.62 -24.47
N GLY A 142 4.93 2.91 -23.36
CA GLY A 142 4.94 4.23 -22.72
C GLY A 142 6.31 4.67 -22.18
N GLY A 143 7.27 3.76 -21.97
CA GLY A 143 8.65 4.08 -21.63
C GLY A 143 9.50 4.38 -22.88
N ILE A 144 9.34 3.61 -23.96
CA ILE A 144 10.01 3.84 -25.26
C ILE A 144 9.53 5.16 -25.88
N ASP A 145 8.22 5.41 -25.87
CA ASP A 145 7.63 6.69 -26.29
C ASP A 145 8.20 7.89 -25.52
N GLN A 146 8.39 7.77 -24.20
CA GLN A 146 8.82 8.90 -23.39
C GLN A 146 10.35 9.12 -23.39
N PHE A 147 11.14 8.04 -23.49
CA PHE A 147 12.58 8.08 -23.20
C PHE A 147 13.46 7.45 -24.29
N GLY A 148 12.88 6.79 -25.28
CA GLY A 148 13.64 6.18 -26.37
C GLY A 148 14.09 7.18 -27.44
N SER A 149 15.14 6.82 -28.17
CA SER A 149 15.56 7.56 -29.37
C SER A 149 14.52 7.46 -30.49
N ALA A 150 14.63 8.30 -31.53
CA ALA A 150 13.74 8.22 -32.68
C ALA A 150 13.78 6.82 -33.35
N GLU A 151 14.98 6.25 -33.49
CA GLU A 151 15.22 4.93 -34.04
C GLU A 151 14.59 3.83 -33.18
N GLN A 152 14.68 3.94 -31.85
CA GLN A 152 14.04 2.99 -30.92
C GLN A 152 12.51 3.05 -31.04
N LYS A 153 11.93 4.24 -31.17
CA LYS A 153 10.47 4.42 -31.33
C LYS A 153 9.97 3.82 -32.65
N GLU A 154 10.57 4.20 -33.77
CA GLU A 154 10.21 3.68 -35.10
C GLU A 154 10.40 2.15 -35.21
N ARG A 155 11.44 1.60 -34.56
CA ARG A 155 11.76 0.17 -34.59
C ARG A 155 10.79 -0.69 -33.78
N PHE A 156 10.37 -0.23 -32.59
CA PHE A 156 9.64 -1.07 -31.65
C PHE A 156 8.14 -0.75 -31.55
N LEU A 157 7.75 0.53 -31.50
CA LEU A 157 6.36 0.91 -31.21
C LEU A 157 5.33 0.36 -32.22
N PRO A 158 5.58 0.34 -33.56
CA PRO A 158 4.60 -0.15 -34.53
C PRO A 158 4.25 -1.64 -34.40
N ASP A 159 5.19 -2.50 -34.01
CA ASP A 159 4.89 -3.93 -33.78
C ASP A 159 4.38 -4.19 -32.36
N MET A 160 4.75 -3.38 -31.39
CA MET A 160 4.14 -3.43 -30.05
C MET A 160 2.68 -2.98 -30.05
N ALA A 161 2.32 -1.95 -30.83
CA ALA A 161 0.96 -1.46 -31.00
C ALA A 161 0.03 -2.52 -31.63
N ARG A 162 0.58 -3.32 -32.56
CA ARG A 162 -0.11 -4.46 -33.19
C ARG A 162 -0.08 -5.74 -32.35
N GLY A 163 0.49 -5.71 -31.14
CA GLY A 163 0.63 -6.89 -30.28
C GLY A 163 1.51 -8.01 -30.85
N ARG A 164 2.37 -7.69 -31.83
CA ARG A 164 3.29 -8.62 -32.50
C ARG A 164 4.66 -8.71 -31.82
N LEU A 165 5.03 -7.68 -31.09
CA LEU A 165 6.21 -7.64 -30.23
C LEU A 165 5.76 -7.45 -28.78
N LEU A 166 6.03 -8.43 -27.93
CA LEU A 166 5.54 -8.45 -26.55
C LEU A 166 6.59 -7.89 -25.58
N GLY A 167 6.15 -6.98 -24.72
CA GLY A 167 6.97 -6.28 -23.74
C GLY A 167 6.90 -6.85 -22.33
N ALA A 168 8.05 -6.87 -21.64
CA ALA A 168 8.17 -7.05 -20.20
C ALA A 168 8.99 -5.90 -19.56
N PHE A 169 8.72 -5.58 -18.29
CA PHE A 169 9.35 -4.45 -17.59
C PHE A 169 10.10 -4.93 -16.33
N GLY A 170 11.42 -5.02 -16.41
CA GLY A 170 12.31 -5.54 -15.38
C GLY A 170 12.84 -4.47 -14.42
N LEU A 171 12.11 -4.20 -13.33
CA LEU A 171 12.56 -3.30 -12.24
C LEU A 171 12.85 -4.06 -10.95
N THR A 172 11.82 -4.70 -10.39
CA THR A 172 11.80 -5.41 -9.10
C THR A 172 12.75 -6.61 -9.05
N GLU A 173 13.40 -6.79 -7.90
CA GLU A 173 14.37 -7.87 -7.64
C GLU A 173 14.03 -8.64 -6.36
N PRO A 174 14.58 -9.85 -6.14
CA PRO A 174 14.31 -10.64 -4.94
C PRO A 174 14.53 -9.90 -3.61
N ASN A 175 15.54 -9.02 -3.56
CA ASN A 175 15.89 -8.22 -2.39
C ASN A 175 15.27 -6.80 -2.42
N HIS A 176 14.72 -6.36 -3.55
CA HIS A 176 14.35 -4.97 -3.82
C HIS A 176 12.98 -4.84 -4.50
N GLY A 177 11.94 -4.73 -3.67
CA GLY A 177 10.57 -4.39 -4.07
C GLY A 177 10.28 -2.90 -3.91
N SER A 178 9.92 -2.48 -2.70
CA SER A 178 9.56 -1.08 -2.40
C SER A 178 10.74 -0.10 -2.42
N ASP A 179 11.99 -0.61 -2.34
CA ASP A 179 13.22 0.16 -2.52
C ASP A 179 13.95 -0.27 -3.81
N PRO A 180 13.58 0.29 -4.97
CA PRO A 180 14.30 0.07 -6.22
C PRO A 180 15.61 0.88 -6.31
N ALA A 181 15.89 1.82 -5.39
CA ALA A 181 17.17 2.55 -5.40
C ALA A 181 18.34 1.62 -5.09
N SER A 182 18.11 0.65 -4.21
CA SER A 182 19.14 -0.31 -3.77
C SER A 182 19.44 -1.45 -4.75
N MET A 183 18.74 -1.56 -5.90
CA MET A 183 18.87 -2.65 -6.88
C MET A 183 20.30 -3.15 -7.15
N GLU A 184 20.47 -4.47 -7.27
CA GLU A 184 21.74 -5.18 -7.46
C GLU A 184 22.07 -5.43 -8.94
N SER A 185 21.07 -5.46 -9.85
CA SER A 185 21.34 -5.68 -11.27
C SER A 185 22.25 -4.60 -11.84
N VAL A 186 23.32 -5.01 -12.50
CA VAL A 186 24.42 -4.17 -12.96
C VAL A 186 24.61 -4.26 -14.48
N ALA A 187 24.93 -3.14 -15.11
CA ALA A 187 25.38 -3.04 -16.49
C ALA A 187 26.85 -2.60 -16.51
N ARG A 188 27.69 -3.37 -17.21
CA ARG A 188 29.13 -3.10 -17.40
C ARG A 188 29.47 -3.09 -18.89
N PRO A 189 30.48 -2.32 -19.37
CA PRO A 189 30.95 -2.45 -20.75
C PRO A 189 31.29 -3.92 -21.06
N HIS A 190 30.85 -4.43 -22.20
CA HIS A 190 31.00 -5.84 -22.53
C HIS A 190 32.48 -6.19 -22.77
N PRO A 191 33.04 -7.21 -22.09
CA PRO A 191 34.50 -7.41 -22.02
C PRO A 191 35.18 -7.70 -23.37
N SER A 192 34.43 -8.19 -24.36
CA SER A 192 34.94 -8.60 -25.68
C SER A 192 34.16 -8.02 -26.88
N ARG A 193 33.24 -7.06 -26.66
CA ARG A 193 32.41 -6.48 -27.75
C ARG A 193 32.29 -4.95 -27.56
N THR A 194 32.96 -4.19 -28.40
CA THR A 194 32.85 -2.72 -28.43
C THR A 194 31.43 -2.29 -28.80
N GLY A 195 30.88 -1.26 -28.12
CA GLY A 195 29.51 -0.78 -28.35
C GLY A 195 28.41 -1.67 -27.75
N TYR A 196 28.76 -2.51 -26.78
CA TYR A 196 27.83 -3.36 -26.03
C TYR A 196 28.05 -3.22 -24.52
N TYR A 197 26.97 -3.42 -23.77
CA TYR A 197 26.99 -3.69 -22.33
C TYR A 197 26.75 -5.17 -22.07
N ALA A 198 27.31 -5.69 -20.99
CA ALA A 198 26.94 -6.95 -20.37
C ALA A 198 26.09 -6.64 -19.13
N LEU A 199 24.87 -7.18 -19.07
CA LEU A 199 23.95 -7.02 -17.94
C LEU A 199 23.95 -8.29 -17.09
N SER A 200 24.08 -8.13 -15.78
CA SER A 200 24.08 -9.26 -14.83
C SER A 200 23.19 -8.95 -13.63
N GLY A 201 22.38 -9.93 -13.21
CA GLY A 201 21.45 -9.79 -12.09
C GLY A 201 20.13 -10.54 -12.29
N ALA A 202 19.23 -10.42 -11.32
CA ALA A 202 17.94 -11.13 -11.32
C ALA A 202 16.77 -10.19 -11.03
N LYS A 203 15.84 -10.09 -11.97
CA LYS A 203 14.51 -9.48 -11.77
C LYS A 203 13.49 -10.55 -11.42
N THR A 204 12.47 -10.23 -10.64
CA THR A 204 11.43 -11.17 -10.21
C THR A 204 10.05 -10.52 -10.19
N TRP A 205 8.99 -11.34 -10.20
CA TRP A 205 7.59 -10.92 -10.32
C TRP A 205 7.29 -10.10 -11.58
N ILE A 206 8.00 -10.37 -12.68
CA ILE A 206 7.87 -9.62 -13.93
C ILE A 206 6.78 -10.25 -14.81
N THR A 207 5.64 -9.57 -14.91
CA THR A 207 4.56 -9.92 -15.84
C THR A 207 5.05 -9.91 -17.29
N ASN A 208 4.49 -10.80 -18.11
CA ASN A 208 4.89 -11.10 -19.50
C ASN A 208 6.31 -11.69 -19.68
N SER A 209 7.22 -11.64 -18.69
CA SER A 209 8.63 -12.05 -18.90
C SER A 209 8.86 -13.43 -19.50
N PRO A 210 8.04 -14.50 -19.28
CA PRO A 210 8.25 -15.79 -19.95
C PRO A 210 7.86 -15.81 -21.44
N VAL A 211 7.10 -14.83 -21.93
CA VAL A 211 6.59 -14.76 -23.32
C VAL A 211 7.01 -13.49 -24.07
N ALA A 212 7.64 -12.52 -23.40
CA ALA A 212 8.03 -11.25 -23.98
C ALA A 212 9.23 -11.38 -24.93
N ASP A 213 9.16 -10.72 -26.09
CA ASP A 213 10.26 -10.60 -27.05
C ASP A 213 11.25 -9.49 -26.64
N LEU A 214 10.72 -8.41 -26.06
CA LEU A 214 11.47 -7.22 -25.65
C LEU A 214 11.34 -7.00 -24.14
N LEU A 215 12.46 -6.96 -23.43
CA LEU A 215 12.49 -6.74 -21.98
C LEU A 215 13.15 -5.39 -21.68
N MET A 216 12.36 -4.43 -21.19
CA MET A 216 12.86 -3.15 -20.68
C MET A 216 13.43 -3.36 -19.28
N VAL A 217 14.75 -3.50 -19.16
CA VAL A 217 15.44 -3.78 -17.89
C VAL A 217 16.07 -2.52 -17.32
N TRP A 218 15.87 -2.27 -16.03
CA TRP A 218 16.57 -1.22 -15.29
C TRP A 218 17.73 -1.81 -14.48
N ALA A 219 18.94 -1.29 -14.69
CA ALA A 219 20.16 -1.74 -14.03
C ALA A 219 21.06 -0.55 -13.67
N LYS A 220 21.89 -0.71 -12.64
CA LYS A 220 22.93 0.27 -12.28
C LYS A 220 24.13 0.15 -13.19
N MET A 221 24.63 1.27 -13.68
CA MET A 221 25.91 1.32 -14.36
C MET A 221 27.05 1.04 -13.37
N HIS A 222 27.96 0.12 -13.69
CA HIS A 222 29.06 -0.29 -12.82
C HIS A 222 30.00 0.86 -12.43
N ASP A 223 30.21 1.82 -13.32
CA ASP A 223 31.16 2.93 -13.18
C ASP A 223 30.61 4.12 -12.39
N THR A 224 29.32 4.45 -12.57
CA THR A 224 28.68 5.63 -11.98
C THR A 224 27.66 5.30 -10.88
N GLY A 225 27.26 4.03 -10.74
CA GLY A 225 26.20 3.59 -9.84
C GLY A 225 24.79 4.06 -10.24
N ARG A 226 24.65 4.80 -11.35
CA ARG A 226 23.39 5.40 -11.79
C ARG A 226 22.54 4.38 -12.52
N ILE A 227 21.24 4.39 -12.27
CA ILE A 227 20.28 3.48 -12.92
C ILE A 227 20.05 3.94 -14.36
N ARG A 228 20.12 3.02 -15.33
CA ARG A 228 19.79 3.22 -16.75
C ARG A 228 18.77 2.16 -17.20
N GLY A 229 18.02 2.46 -18.25
CA GLY A 229 17.08 1.53 -18.87
C GLY A 229 17.65 0.94 -20.17
N PHE A 230 17.45 -0.36 -20.37
CA PHE A 230 17.97 -1.13 -21.50
C PHE A 230 16.86 -1.93 -22.18
N LEU A 231 16.83 -1.93 -23.50
CA LEU A 231 15.88 -2.68 -24.33
C LEU A 231 16.52 -4.02 -24.74
N VAL A 232 16.31 -5.05 -23.93
CA VAL A 232 16.89 -6.39 -24.15
C VAL A 232 16.01 -7.16 -25.13
N GLU A 233 16.55 -7.51 -26.30
CA GLU A 233 15.85 -8.32 -27.31
C GLU A 233 16.17 -9.79 -27.10
N ARG A 234 15.17 -10.61 -26.72
CA ARG A 234 15.36 -12.04 -26.38
C ARG A 234 16.07 -12.80 -27.50
N SER A 235 15.66 -12.58 -28.74
CA SER A 235 16.18 -13.27 -29.94
C SER A 235 17.65 -12.98 -30.24
N LEU A 236 18.22 -11.91 -29.66
CA LEU A 236 19.63 -11.53 -29.83
C LEU A 236 20.51 -11.98 -28.66
N CYS A 237 19.92 -12.51 -27.58
CA CYS A 237 20.63 -12.98 -26.40
C CYS A 237 21.22 -14.39 -26.65
N PRO A 238 22.54 -14.60 -26.47
CA PRO A 238 23.13 -15.93 -26.57
C PRO A 238 22.53 -16.92 -25.56
N ALA A 239 22.56 -18.21 -25.91
CA ALA A 239 22.12 -19.27 -25.01
C ALA A 239 22.91 -19.22 -23.69
N GLY A 240 22.19 -19.26 -22.56
CA GLY A 240 22.76 -19.18 -21.21
C GLY A 240 22.93 -17.78 -20.62
N THR A 241 22.84 -16.70 -21.42
CA THR A 241 23.01 -15.33 -20.87
C THR A 241 21.71 -14.68 -20.42
N LEU A 242 20.56 -15.20 -20.86
CA LEU A 242 19.22 -14.72 -20.51
C LEU A 242 18.28 -15.91 -20.28
N GLU A 243 17.67 -15.98 -19.10
CA GLU A 243 16.57 -16.91 -18.81
C GLU A 243 15.37 -16.17 -18.24
N THR A 244 14.16 -16.63 -18.57
CA THR A 244 12.92 -16.05 -18.04
C THR A 244 11.95 -17.11 -17.50
N PRO A 245 12.32 -17.83 -16.42
CA PRO A 245 11.48 -18.89 -15.87
C PRO A 245 10.16 -18.32 -15.33
N ALA A 246 9.08 -19.05 -15.57
CA ALA A 246 7.74 -18.69 -15.09
C ALA A 246 7.56 -19.01 -13.60
N ILE A 247 6.95 -18.10 -12.85
CA ILE A 247 6.51 -18.29 -11.47
C ILE A 247 5.11 -18.92 -11.51
N LYS A 248 5.02 -20.18 -11.08
CA LYS A 248 3.79 -20.99 -11.07
C LYS A 248 3.14 -21.03 -9.69
N HIS A 249 1.91 -21.54 -9.62
CA HIS A 249 1.14 -21.77 -8.40
C HIS A 249 0.77 -20.48 -7.67
N LYS A 250 0.46 -19.43 -8.46
CA LYS A 250 0.02 -18.14 -7.92
C LYS A 250 -1.40 -18.24 -7.39
N THR A 251 -1.69 -17.53 -6.30
CA THR A 251 -3.03 -17.45 -5.70
C THR A 251 -3.93 -16.37 -6.33
N GLY A 252 -3.34 -15.38 -7.00
CA GLY A 252 -4.04 -14.33 -7.75
C GLY A 252 -3.29 -13.98 -9.04
N LEU A 253 -3.97 -13.28 -9.96
CA LEU A 253 -3.52 -13.01 -11.33
C LEU A 253 -3.08 -14.30 -12.06
N ARG A 254 -3.86 -15.38 -11.92
CA ARG A 254 -3.54 -16.70 -12.52
C ARG A 254 -3.70 -16.70 -14.05
N ALA A 255 -4.67 -15.96 -14.58
CA ALA A 255 -4.85 -15.71 -16.02
C ALA A 255 -3.84 -14.68 -16.59
N SER A 256 -2.63 -14.61 -16.01
CA SER A 256 -1.54 -13.71 -16.43
C SER A 256 -0.23 -14.46 -16.26
N VAL A 257 0.67 -14.38 -17.25
CA VAL A 257 1.99 -15.00 -17.11
C VAL A 257 2.93 -14.07 -16.35
N THR A 258 3.62 -14.61 -15.34
CA THR A 258 4.58 -13.87 -14.52
C THR A 258 5.84 -14.72 -14.36
N GLY A 259 7.01 -14.09 -14.35
CA GLY A 259 8.28 -14.81 -14.29
C GLY A 259 9.40 -13.97 -13.70
N MET A 260 10.61 -14.46 -13.93
CA MET A 260 11.86 -13.77 -13.61
C MET A 260 12.54 -13.27 -14.90
N ILE A 261 13.54 -12.41 -14.74
CA ILE A 261 14.53 -12.13 -15.79
C ILE A 261 15.89 -12.37 -15.14
N LEU A 262 16.52 -13.49 -15.47
CA LEU A 262 17.85 -13.86 -15.01
C LEU A 262 18.84 -13.51 -16.11
N MET A 263 19.86 -12.73 -15.77
CA MET A 263 20.87 -12.25 -16.71
C MET A 263 22.25 -12.60 -16.18
N ASP A 264 23.05 -13.27 -17.01
CA ASP A 264 24.46 -13.57 -16.75
C ASP A 264 25.28 -13.04 -17.93
N ASP A 265 25.90 -11.87 -17.74
CA ASP A 265 26.62 -11.09 -18.75
C ASP A 265 25.84 -10.91 -20.07
N CYS A 266 24.53 -10.74 -19.97
CA CYS A 266 23.62 -10.60 -21.10
C CYS A 266 24.04 -9.45 -22.02
N PRO A 267 24.46 -9.71 -23.27
CA PRO A 267 24.99 -8.68 -24.15
C PRO A 267 23.86 -7.84 -24.75
N VAL A 268 23.92 -6.53 -24.53
CA VAL A 268 22.94 -5.56 -25.04
C VAL A 268 23.68 -4.46 -25.83
N PRO A 269 23.28 -4.14 -27.07
CA PRO A 269 23.87 -3.03 -27.81
C PRO A 269 23.74 -1.70 -27.05
N GLU A 270 24.74 -0.83 -27.14
CA GLU A 270 24.66 0.54 -26.59
C GLU A 270 23.50 1.33 -27.20
N ALA A 271 23.20 1.11 -28.49
CA ALA A 271 22.02 1.66 -29.18
C ALA A 271 20.66 1.18 -28.62
N ASN A 272 20.64 0.15 -27.76
CA ASN A 272 19.43 -0.31 -27.06
C ASN A 272 19.34 0.25 -25.63
N MET A 273 20.30 1.05 -25.16
CA MET A 273 20.17 1.83 -23.93
C MET A 273 19.27 3.06 -24.18
N LEU A 274 18.40 3.40 -23.23
CA LEU A 274 17.60 4.63 -23.30
C LEU A 274 18.55 5.85 -23.10
N PRO A 275 18.59 6.82 -24.05
CA PRO A 275 19.66 7.83 -24.11
C PRO A 275 19.65 8.83 -22.95
N ASP A 276 18.51 9.45 -22.65
CA ASP A 276 18.45 10.66 -21.80
C ASP A 276 17.89 10.43 -20.39
N VAL A 277 17.54 9.18 -20.06
CA VAL A 277 16.86 8.84 -18.80
C VAL A 277 17.76 8.09 -17.83
N GLU A 278 17.88 8.64 -16.62
CA GLU A 278 18.80 8.16 -15.60
C GLU A 278 18.17 8.25 -14.19
N GLY A 279 18.58 7.34 -13.30
CA GLY A 279 18.03 7.23 -11.95
C GLY A 279 16.56 6.75 -11.94
N LEU A 280 15.88 6.93 -10.80
CA LEU A 280 14.51 6.44 -10.62
C LEU A 280 13.44 7.23 -11.39
N ARG A 281 13.77 8.38 -11.98
CA ARG A 281 12.82 9.20 -12.77
C ARG A 281 12.20 8.40 -13.92
N GLY A 282 13.01 7.61 -14.62
CA GLY A 282 12.58 6.75 -15.72
C GLY A 282 11.52 5.73 -15.30
N PRO A 283 11.86 4.76 -14.42
CA PRO A 283 10.91 3.75 -14.02
C PRO A 283 9.68 4.36 -13.33
N PHE A 284 9.83 5.34 -12.44
CA PHE A 284 8.68 5.94 -11.75
C PHE A 284 7.72 6.71 -12.69
N SER A 285 8.21 7.27 -13.80
CA SER A 285 7.32 7.82 -14.83
C SER A 285 6.44 6.73 -15.47
N CYS A 286 7.04 5.59 -15.81
CA CYS A 286 6.33 4.42 -16.31
C CYS A 286 5.31 3.89 -15.28
N LEU A 287 5.73 3.69 -14.02
CA LEU A 287 4.83 3.24 -12.93
C LEU A 287 3.65 4.22 -12.76
N ASN A 288 3.87 5.54 -12.86
CA ASN A 288 2.79 6.53 -12.75
C ASN A 288 1.81 6.48 -13.94
N LYS A 289 2.25 6.11 -15.15
CA LYS A 289 1.33 5.78 -16.26
C LYS A 289 0.50 4.53 -15.93
N ALA A 290 1.11 3.46 -15.41
CA ALA A 290 0.42 2.21 -15.08
C ALA A 290 -0.56 2.33 -13.89
N ARG A 291 -0.15 3.02 -12.81
CA ARG A 291 -0.97 3.29 -11.61
C ARG A 291 -2.28 4.00 -11.93
N TYR A 292 -2.26 4.93 -12.87
CA TYR A 292 -3.46 5.60 -13.34
C TYR A 292 -4.45 4.61 -13.99
N GLY A 293 -3.97 3.75 -14.89
CA GLY A 293 -4.78 2.68 -15.49
C GLY A 293 -5.32 1.69 -14.46
N ILE A 294 -4.50 1.29 -13.48
CA ILE A 294 -4.93 0.41 -12.38
C ILE A 294 -6.05 1.07 -11.56
N ALA A 295 -5.96 2.37 -11.28
CA ALA A 295 -6.98 3.08 -10.52
C ALA A 295 -8.36 3.07 -11.21
N MET A 296 -8.40 3.14 -12.54
CA MET A 296 -9.64 2.99 -13.31
C MET A 296 -10.06 1.50 -13.42
N GLY A 297 -9.08 0.62 -13.66
CA GLY A 297 -9.26 -0.81 -13.83
C GLY A 297 -9.99 -1.49 -12.66
N VAL A 298 -9.53 -1.28 -11.43
CA VAL A 298 -10.09 -1.96 -10.25
C VAL A 298 -11.55 -1.59 -9.96
N MET A 299 -12.05 -0.46 -10.49
CA MET A 299 -13.47 -0.12 -10.45
C MET A 299 -14.30 -1.01 -11.38
N GLY A 300 -13.76 -1.41 -12.54
CA GLY A 300 -14.38 -2.42 -13.41
C GLY A 300 -14.54 -3.77 -12.72
N ALA A 301 -13.51 -4.25 -12.02
CA ALA A 301 -13.59 -5.48 -11.23
C ALA A 301 -14.62 -5.37 -10.08
N LEU A 302 -14.73 -4.21 -9.44
CA LEU A 302 -15.74 -3.96 -8.41
C LEU A 302 -17.16 -3.96 -9.01
N GLU A 303 -17.36 -3.38 -10.18
CA GLU A 303 -18.66 -3.34 -10.87
C GLU A 303 -19.13 -4.72 -11.36
N ASP A 304 -18.22 -5.59 -11.81
CA ASP A 304 -18.55 -7.00 -12.07
C ASP A 304 -19.00 -7.71 -10.78
N CYS A 305 -18.27 -7.50 -9.67
CA CYS A 305 -18.66 -8.02 -8.36
C CYS A 305 -20.05 -7.53 -7.94
N ILE A 306 -20.37 -6.24 -8.14
CA ILE A 306 -21.69 -5.66 -7.86
C ILE A 306 -22.75 -6.31 -8.75
N ALA A 307 -22.51 -6.41 -10.06
CA ALA A 307 -23.46 -6.98 -11.02
C ALA A 307 -23.79 -8.45 -10.68
N ARG A 308 -22.77 -9.28 -10.43
CA ARG A 308 -22.96 -10.69 -10.04
C ARG A 308 -23.67 -10.81 -8.69
N ALA A 309 -23.23 -10.06 -7.67
CA ALA A 309 -23.82 -10.12 -6.34
C ALA A 309 -25.29 -9.65 -6.34
N ARG A 310 -25.62 -8.61 -7.12
CA ARG A 310 -26.99 -8.12 -7.30
C ARG A 310 -27.87 -9.16 -7.98
N THR A 311 -27.42 -9.75 -9.08
CA THR A 311 -28.16 -10.80 -9.80
C THR A 311 -28.40 -12.02 -8.92
N TYR A 312 -27.34 -12.56 -8.30
CA TYR A 312 -27.45 -13.68 -7.37
C TYR A 312 -28.38 -13.37 -6.19
N ALA A 313 -28.34 -12.14 -5.64
CA ALA A 313 -29.22 -11.75 -4.55
C ALA A 313 -30.71 -11.64 -4.95
N LEU A 314 -31.00 -11.28 -6.21
CA LEU A 314 -32.37 -11.22 -6.72
C LEU A 314 -32.95 -12.62 -7.01
N GLU A 315 -32.10 -13.56 -7.43
CA GLU A 315 -32.50 -14.93 -7.79
C GLU A 315 -32.54 -15.89 -6.59
N ARG A 316 -31.51 -15.85 -5.73
CA ARG A 316 -31.36 -16.78 -4.61
C ARG A 316 -32.41 -16.49 -3.54
N LYS A 317 -33.26 -17.48 -3.27
CA LYS A 317 -34.30 -17.41 -2.23
C LYS A 317 -33.88 -18.06 -0.91
N GLN A 318 -34.17 -17.40 0.20
CA GLN A 318 -34.01 -17.89 1.58
C GLN A 318 -35.20 -17.44 2.46
N PHE A 319 -35.23 -17.87 3.73
CA PHE A 319 -36.24 -17.62 4.77
C PHE A 319 -37.64 -17.19 4.26
N ARG A 320 -38.54 -18.17 4.13
CA ARG A 320 -39.90 -18.00 3.56
C ARG A 320 -39.92 -17.64 2.06
N GLY A 321 -38.93 -18.12 1.30
CA GLY A 321 -38.89 -17.99 -0.17
C GLY A 321 -38.59 -16.58 -0.70
N ASN A 322 -38.09 -15.68 0.15
CA ASN A 322 -37.75 -14.31 -0.23
C ASN A 322 -36.38 -14.25 -0.93
N PRO A 323 -36.19 -13.40 -1.96
CA PRO A 323 -34.88 -13.15 -2.53
C PRO A 323 -33.95 -12.52 -1.49
N LEU A 324 -32.64 -12.85 -1.52
CA LEU A 324 -31.65 -12.28 -0.60
C LEU A 324 -31.61 -10.75 -0.67
N ALA A 325 -31.87 -10.16 -1.84
CA ALA A 325 -31.95 -8.72 -2.05
C ALA A 325 -33.05 -8.01 -1.22
N ARG A 326 -33.96 -8.76 -0.57
CA ARG A 326 -34.96 -8.20 0.36
C ARG A 326 -34.36 -7.81 1.71
N TYR A 327 -33.21 -8.37 2.12
CA TYR A 327 -32.64 -8.14 3.45
C TYR A 327 -31.74 -6.89 3.48
N GLN A 328 -31.93 -6.04 4.48
CA GLN A 328 -31.23 -4.77 4.63
C GLN A 328 -29.70 -4.92 4.66
N LEU A 329 -29.16 -6.00 5.24
CA LEU A 329 -27.72 -6.26 5.26
C LEU A 329 -27.13 -6.54 3.86
N VAL A 330 -27.92 -7.15 2.95
CA VAL A 330 -27.53 -7.37 1.55
C VAL A 330 -27.62 -6.06 0.78
N GLN A 331 -28.70 -5.29 1.00
CA GLN A 331 -28.89 -3.96 0.39
C GLN A 331 -27.78 -2.99 0.79
N LYS A 332 -27.36 -2.96 2.06
CA LYS A 332 -26.25 -2.12 2.54
C LYS A 332 -24.96 -2.43 1.78
N LYS A 333 -24.59 -3.71 1.65
CA LYS A 333 -23.35 -4.12 0.95
C LYS A 333 -23.34 -3.68 -0.52
N LEU A 334 -24.48 -3.81 -1.20
CA LEU A 334 -24.65 -3.35 -2.58
C LEU A 334 -24.59 -1.82 -2.69
N ALA A 335 -25.19 -1.09 -1.73
CA ALA A 335 -25.16 0.38 -1.69
C ALA A 335 -23.75 0.91 -1.43
N ASP A 336 -23.05 0.40 -0.40
CA ASP A 336 -21.67 0.78 -0.07
C ASP A 336 -20.75 0.58 -1.29
N ALA A 337 -20.83 -0.58 -1.94
CA ALA A 337 -20.02 -0.93 -3.10
C ALA A 337 -20.34 -0.04 -4.33
N ALA A 338 -21.62 0.20 -4.62
CA ALA A 338 -22.03 1.06 -5.74
C ALA A 338 -21.60 2.53 -5.53
N THR A 339 -21.64 3.02 -4.28
CA THR A 339 -21.10 4.34 -3.93
C THR A 339 -19.60 4.40 -4.17
N ASP A 340 -18.83 3.45 -3.64
CA ASP A 340 -17.37 3.44 -3.82
C ASP A 340 -16.96 3.30 -5.30
N ALA A 341 -17.68 2.50 -6.09
CA ALA A 341 -17.46 2.36 -7.53
C ALA A 341 -17.68 3.67 -8.30
N ALA A 342 -18.78 4.38 -8.01
CA ALA A 342 -19.09 5.65 -8.66
C ALA A 342 -18.11 6.77 -8.26
N TYR A 343 -17.77 6.87 -6.97
CA TYR A 343 -16.79 7.85 -6.48
C TYR A 343 -15.39 7.60 -7.06
N GLY A 344 -14.91 6.36 -7.05
CA GLY A 344 -13.60 6.01 -7.58
C GLY A 344 -13.49 6.20 -9.10
N THR A 345 -14.56 5.92 -9.84
CA THR A 345 -14.69 6.18 -11.29
C THR A 345 -14.59 7.67 -11.59
N LEU A 346 -15.37 8.53 -10.91
CA LEU A 346 -15.30 9.99 -11.12
C LEU A 346 -13.95 10.58 -10.73
N ALA A 347 -13.36 10.13 -9.62
CA ALA A 347 -12.04 10.57 -9.20
C ALA A 347 -10.95 10.22 -10.25
N ALA A 348 -11.02 9.03 -10.84
CA ALA A 348 -10.09 8.61 -11.89
C ALA A 348 -10.33 9.33 -13.23
N ILE A 349 -11.58 9.68 -13.57
CA ILE A 349 -11.87 10.56 -14.72
C ILE A 349 -11.24 11.95 -14.50
N GLN A 350 -11.42 12.56 -13.32
CA GLN A 350 -10.85 13.88 -13.02
C GLN A 350 -9.31 13.87 -13.05
N VAL A 351 -8.67 12.84 -12.49
CA VAL A 351 -7.20 12.68 -12.60
C VAL A 351 -6.78 12.49 -14.05
N GLY A 352 -7.57 11.78 -14.88
CA GLY A 352 -7.33 11.64 -16.32
C GLY A 352 -7.32 12.98 -17.05
N ARG A 353 -8.36 13.80 -16.85
CA ARG A 353 -8.44 15.18 -17.40
C ARG A 353 -7.22 16.00 -17.02
N LEU A 354 -6.83 15.98 -15.74
CA LEU A 354 -5.65 16.69 -15.26
C LEU A 354 -4.34 16.15 -15.85
N ARG A 355 -4.25 14.87 -16.24
CA ARG A 355 -3.08 14.32 -16.95
C ARG A 355 -3.01 14.86 -18.37
N ASP A 356 -4.14 14.90 -19.08
CA ASP A 356 -4.22 15.45 -20.44
C ASP A 356 -3.92 16.96 -20.47
N GLU A 357 -4.29 17.70 -19.42
CA GLU A 357 -3.94 19.11 -19.22
C GLU A 357 -2.50 19.34 -18.71
N GLY A 358 -1.71 18.30 -18.43
CA GLY A 358 -0.37 18.42 -17.85
C GLY A 358 -0.32 18.91 -16.40
N LYS A 359 -1.46 18.89 -15.68
CA LYS A 359 -1.65 19.40 -14.30
C LYS A 359 -1.69 18.32 -13.23
N ALA A 360 -1.79 17.04 -13.60
CA ALA A 360 -1.84 15.94 -12.64
C ALA A 360 -0.49 15.73 -11.95
N SER A 361 -0.47 15.78 -10.62
CA SER A 361 0.70 15.46 -9.84
C SER A 361 0.79 13.94 -9.52
N PRO A 362 1.99 13.38 -9.27
CA PRO A 362 2.14 11.98 -8.84
C PRO A 362 1.38 11.62 -7.56
N GLU A 363 1.13 12.59 -6.70
CA GLU A 363 0.35 12.47 -5.47
C GLU A 363 -1.13 12.22 -5.78
N MET A 364 -1.68 12.86 -6.80
CA MET A 364 -3.06 12.62 -7.26
C MET A 364 -3.22 11.18 -7.77
N ILE A 365 -2.24 10.69 -8.54
CA ILE A 365 -2.20 9.30 -9.04
C ILE A 365 -2.08 8.32 -7.87
N SER A 366 -1.21 8.62 -6.89
CA SER A 366 -1.03 7.80 -5.68
C SER A 366 -2.30 7.72 -4.84
N MET A 367 -2.98 8.85 -4.63
CA MET A 367 -4.26 8.91 -3.91
C MET A 367 -5.32 8.03 -4.59
N VAL A 368 -5.55 8.21 -5.89
CA VAL A 368 -6.63 7.50 -6.59
C VAL A 368 -6.31 6.01 -6.75
N LYS A 369 -5.06 5.62 -7.03
CA LYS A 369 -4.66 4.20 -7.04
C LYS A 369 -4.91 3.54 -5.70
N ARG A 370 -4.42 4.13 -4.60
CA ARG A 370 -4.60 3.59 -3.24
C ARG A 370 -6.08 3.44 -2.90
N GLN A 371 -6.83 4.54 -2.97
CA GLN A 371 -8.24 4.56 -2.59
C GLN A 371 -9.08 3.57 -3.40
N ASN A 372 -8.90 3.53 -4.72
CA ASN A 372 -9.68 2.65 -5.58
C ASN A 372 -9.31 1.17 -5.36
N CYS A 373 -8.03 0.83 -5.15
CA CYS A 373 -7.63 -0.55 -4.83
C CYS A 373 -8.18 -1.00 -3.47
N ASP A 374 -8.05 -0.17 -2.44
CA ASP A 374 -8.52 -0.46 -1.08
C ASP A 374 -10.05 -0.62 -1.04
N ALA A 375 -10.78 0.29 -1.71
CA ALA A 375 -12.24 0.22 -1.79
C ALA A 375 -12.73 -0.96 -2.64
N ALA A 376 -12.09 -1.25 -3.78
CA ALA A 376 -12.42 -2.41 -4.61
C ALA A 376 -12.26 -3.72 -3.81
N LEU A 377 -11.12 -3.93 -3.17
CA LEU A 377 -10.86 -5.16 -2.41
C LEU A 377 -11.80 -5.31 -1.21
N ARG A 378 -12.01 -4.24 -0.43
CA ARG A 378 -12.92 -4.24 0.74
C ARG A 378 -14.35 -4.60 0.32
N ASN A 379 -14.87 -3.97 -0.72
CA ASN A 379 -16.24 -4.21 -1.16
C ASN A 379 -16.38 -5.56 -1.88
N ALA A 380 -15.43 -5.97 -2.73
CA ALA A 380 -15.46 -7.29 -3.36
C ALA A 380 -15.53 -8.42 -2.31
N ARG A 381 -14.77 -8.31 -1.20
CA ARG A 381 -14.87 -9.23 -0.06
C ARG A 381 -16.25 -9.20 0.61
N ALA A 382 -16.79 -8.00 0.89
CA ALA A 382 -18.11 -7.85 1.51
C ALA A 382 -19.24 -8.42 0.63
N LEU A 383 -19.13 -8.26 -0.70
CA LEU A 383 -20.04 -8.80 -1.71
C LEU A 383 -19.89 -10.33 -1.88
N GLN A 384 -18.67 -10.87 -1.77
CA GLN A 384 -18.40 -12.32 -1.81
C GLN A 384 -19.25 -13.08 -0.80
N GLU A 385 -19.43 -12.54 0.41
CA GLU A 385 -20.29 -13.14 1.46
C GLU A 385 -21.76 -13.34 1.03
N ILE A 386 -22.29 -12.56 0.07
CA ILE A 386 -23.69 -12.68 -0.42
C ILE A 386 -23.92 -14.05 -1.08
N PHE A 387 -22.87 -14.65 -1.63
CA PHE A 387 -22.92 -15.97 -2.27
C PHE A 387 -22.93 -17.13 -1.25
N GLY A 388 -22.48 -16.90 -0.02
CA GLY A 388 -22.29 -17.94 0.99
C GLY A 388 -21.23 -18.96 0.53
N GLY A 389 -21.47 -20.26 0.75
CA GLY A 389 -20.54 -21.32 0.34
C GLY A 389 -20.20 -21.35 -1.16
N ASN A 390 -21.10 -20.84 -2.01
CA ASN A 390 -20.86 -20.75 -3.46
C ASN A 390 -19.71 -19.82 -3.82
N ALA A 391 -19.35 -18.86 -2.96
CA ALA A 391 -18.25 -17.91 -3.19
C ALA A 391 -16.85 -18.55 -3.14
N VAL A 392 -16.76 -19.83 -2.75
CA VAL A 392 -15.54 -20.66 -2.79
C VAL A 392 -15.37 -21.33 -4.16
N SER A 393 -16.43 -21.43 -4.96
CA SER A 393 -16.36 -21.91 -6.34
C SER A 393 -16.00 -20.75 -7.29
N ASP A 394 -15.03 -20.99 -8.17
CA ASP A 394 -14.58 -20.06 -9.20
C ASP A 394 -15.61 -19.85 -10.32
N GLU A 395 -16.58 -20.77 -10.49
CA GLU A 395 -17.78 -20.61 -11.34
C GLU A 395 -18.55 -19.31 -11.06
N TYR A 396 -18.49 -18.77 -9.84
CA TYR A 396 -19.15 -17.51 -9.47
C TYR A 396 -18.29 -16.26 -9.66
N ALA A 397 -17.02 -16.41 -10.11
CA ALA A 397 -16.02 -15.37 -10.40
C ALA A 397 -15.62 -14.42 -9.25
N VAL A 398 -16.48 -14.12 -8.28
CA VAL A 398 -16.23 -13.13 -7.22
C VAL A 398 -14.98 -13.46 -6.38
N GLY A 399 -14.73 -14.74 -6.09
CA GLY A 399 -13.53 -15.18 -5.37
C GLY A 399 -12.23 -14.93 -6.16
N ARG A 400 -12.28 -15.08 -7.49
CA ARG A 400 -11.18 -14.73 -8.41
C ARG A 400 -10.92 -13.23 -8.38
N HIS A 401 -11.95 -12.38 -8.47
CA HIS A 401 -11.77 -10.93 -8.36
C HIS A 401 -11.19 -10.52 -6.98
N VAL A 402 -11.63 -11.12 -5.87
CA VAL A 402 -11.04 -10.85 -4.54
C VAL A 402 -9.56 -11.24 -4.46
N ALA A 403 -9.18 -12.40 -4.98
CA ALA A 403 -7.79 -12.85 -5.00
C ALA A 403 -6.90 -11.97 -5.90
N ASN A 404 -7.43 -11.55 -7.05
CA ASN A 404 -6.78 -10.62 -7.98
C ASN A 404 -6.59 -9.22 -7.38
N LEU A 405 -7.64 -8.66 -6.75
CA LEU A 405 -7.62 -7.32 -6.17
C LEU A 405 -6.65 -7.19 -4.99
N TYR A 406 -6.40 -8.29 -4.26
CA TYR A 406 -5.34 -8.34 -3.24
C TYR A 406 -3.93 -8.13 -3.85
N VAL A 407 -3.66 -8.74 -5.00
CA VAL A 407 -2.41 -8.49 -5.73
C VAL A 407 -2.39 -7.06 -6.28
N ALA A 408 -3.52 -6.56 -6.79
CA ALA A 408 -3.62 -5.20 -7.34
C ALA A 408 -3.38 -4.10 -6.28
N GLN A 409 -3.81 -4.34 -5.04
CA GLN A 409 -3.52 -3.49 -3.89
C GLN A 409 -2.02 -3.45 -3.54
N THR A 410 -1.34 -4.59 -3.69
CA THR A 410 0.04 -4.81 -3.23
C THR A 410 1.10 -4.33 -4.23
N TYR A 411 0.94 -4.64 -5.52
CA TYR A 411 1.92 -4.27 -6.55
C TYR A 411 1.89 -2.78 -6.89
N GLU A 412 2.83 -2.30 -7.72
CA GLU A 412 2.89 -0.91 -8.19
C GLU A 412 2.92 0.14 -7.05
N GLY A 413 3.35 -0.27 -5.85
CA GLY A 413 3.24 0.50 -4.61
C GLY A 413 2.10 -0.02 -3.74
N GLN A 414 2.45 -0.67 -2.62
CA GLN A 414 1.49 -1.09 -1.59
C GLN A 414 0.76 0.12 -1.01
N SER A 415 -0.47 -0.06 -0.53
CA SER A 415 -1.29 1.03 0.03
C SER A 415 -0.59 1.84 1.12
N ASP A 416 0.24 1.18 1.94
CA ASP A 416 1.06 1.83 2.96
C ASP A 416 2.18 2.69 2.37
N ILE A 417 2.82 2.26 1.28
CA ILE A 417 3.85 3.08 0.58
C ILE A 417 3.23 4.35 -0.02
N HIS A 418 1.99 4.27 -0.51
CA HIS A 418 1.21 5.45 -0.93
C HIS A 418 0.69 6.30 0.25
N ARG A 419 1.00 5.93 1.51
CA ARG A 419 0.69 6.70 2.72
C ARG A 419 1.95 7.24 3.39
N ASP A 420 3.01 6.44 3.44
CA ASP A 420 4.24 6.66 4.23
C ASP A 420 5.31 7.49 3.49
N GLY A 421 5.06 7.85 2.22
CA GLY A 421 5.66 9.04 1.61
C GLY A 421 7.13 8.95 1.20
N SER A 422 7.76 7.78 1.23
CA SER A 422 9.17 7.56 0.85
C SER A 422 9.48 7.70 -0.65
N GLY A 423 8.57 8.24 -1.47
CA GLY A 423 8.79 8.45 -2.90
C GLY A 423 7.80 9.35 -3.63
N LEU A 424 6.52 9.36 -3.27
CA LEU A 424 5.45 10.21 -3.84
C LEU A 424 4.43 10.50 -2.73
N SER A 425 4.18 11.76 -2.35
CA SER A 425 3.67 12.02 -0.98
C SER A 425 2.48 12.98 -0.88
N PHE A 426 1.31 12.42 -0.54
CA PHE A 426 0.07 13.17 -0.30
C PHE A 426 0.00 13.80 1.12
N SER A 427 0.69 13.22 2.11
CA SER A 427 0.55 13.58 3.53
C SER A 427 1.20 14.93 3.92
N PRO A 428 2.46 15.23 3.51
CA PRO A 428 3.10 16.51 3.80
C PRO A 428 2.44 17.71 3.11
N CYS A 429 1.72 17.47 2.00
CA CYS A 429 1.02 18.53 1.27
C CYS A 429 -0.12 19.14 2.08
N LEU A 430 -0.93 18.32 2.76
CA LEU A 430 -2.04 18.80 3.59
C LEU A 430 -1.55 19.63 4.79
N VAL A 431 -0.39 19.30 5.37
CA VAL A 431 0.16 20.03 6.53
C VAL A 431 0.96 21.28 6.13
N ARG A 432 1.54 21.33 4.91
CA ARG A 432 2.26 22.51 4.41
C ARG A 432 1.37 23.63 3.90
N LEU A 433 0.13 23.35 3.50
CA LEU A 433 -0.73 24.32 2.81
C LEU A 433 -1.20 25.49 3.69
N ASP A 434 -1.21 25.34 5.01
CA ASP A 434 -1.67 26.38 5.96
C ASP A 434 -0.55 27.32 6.46
N LEU A 435 0.72 27.10 6.07
CA LEU A 435 1.84 27.99 6.40
C LEU A 435 2.01 29.12 5.37
N LEU A 436 1.03 30.03 5.31
CA LEU A 436 1.09 31.22 4.47
C LEU A 436 2.21 32.21 4.89
N PRO A 437 2.81 32.95 3.94
CA PRO A 437 4.02 33.73 4.18
C PRO A 437 3.71 35.08 4.84
N GLY A 438 3.96 35.20 6.15
CA GLY A 438 3.64 36.43 6.90
C GLY A 438 4.50 36.78 8.12
N LEU A 439 5.54 36.01 8.43
CA LEU A 439 6.42 36.28 9.58
C LEU A 439 7.83 36.68 9.12
N PRO A 440 8.39 37.79 9.64
CA PRO A 440 9.68 38.30 9.20
C PRO A 440 10.82 37.36 9.61
N GLN A 441 11.73 37.05 8.67
CA GLN A 441 12.94 36.28 8.99
C GLN A 441 13.84 37.11 9.92
N ILE A 442 13.92 36.68 11.18
CA ILE A 442 14.92 37.16 12.13
C ILE A 442 16.28 36.64 11.64
N ARG A 443 17.14 37.56 11.18
CA ARG A 443 18.53 37.23 10.84
C ARG A 443 19.26 36.74 12.10
N PRO A 444 20.09 35.68 12.01
CA PRO A 444 20.86 35.23 13.17
C PRO A 444 21.85 36.31 13.60
N PHE A 445 21.85 36.62 14.90
CA PHE A 445 22.80 37.54 15.51
C PHE A 445 24.22 36.96 15.45
N SER A 446 25.14 37.70 14.81
CA SER A 446 26.58 37.49 14.99
C SER A 446 27.01 38.00 16.36
N SER A 447 27.73 37.18 17.14
CA SER A 447 28.39 37.59 18.38
C SER A 447 29.90 37.25 18.32
N PRO A 448 30.80 38.06 18.91
CA PRO A 448 32.19 38.15 18.45
C PRO A 448 33.22 37.32 19.23
N ASN A 449 34.38 37.15 18.60
CA ASN A 449 35.70 36.80 19.14
C ASN A 449 35.85 36.65 20.68
N THR A 450 36.38 35.51 21.10
CA THR A 450 37.41 35.45 22.16
C THR A 450 38.43 34.35 21.88
N ARG A 451 39.64 34.50 22.46
CA ARG A 451 40.89 33.88 21.98
C ARG A 451 41.09 32.42 22.41
N SER A 452 41.88 31.72 21.61
CA SER A 452 42.54 30.45 21.89
C SER A 452 43.64 30.55 22.96
N LEU A 453 43.86 29.46 23.71
CA LEU A 453 45.12 29.01 24.31
C LEU A 453 45.06 27.45 24.49
N PRO A 454 46.19 26.73 24.65
CA PRO A 454 46.33 25.39 24.07
C PRO A 454 46.37 24.20 25.06
N SER A 455 46.36 23.00 24.49
CA SER A 455 46.43 21.69 25.15
C SER A 455 47.84 21.26 25.57
N PRO A 456 47.98 20.44 26.64
CA PRO A 456 49.17 19.64 26.92
C PRO A 456 48.99 18.14 26.58
N SER A 457 50.11 17.41 26.54
CA SER A 457 50.28 16.14 25.81
C SER A 457 50.38 14.87 26.69
N LYS A 458 50.29 13.70 26.03
CA LYS A 458 50.43 12.34 26.58
C LYS A 458 51.72 12.09 27.38
N LYS A 459 51.68 11.17 28.36
CA LYS A 459 52.80 10.26 28.73
C LYS A 459 52.33 9.00 29.50
N ASN A 460 53.15 7.95 29.43
CA ASN A 460 52.87 6.57 29.90
C ASN A 460 53.15 6.34 31.39
N THR A 461 52.54 5.30 31.99
CA THR A 461 53.10 4.30 32.97
C THR A 461 51.97 3.31 33.36
N SER A 462 52.01 2.02 33.01
CA SER A 462 52.66 0.84 33.66
C SER A 462 51.78 0.06 34.66
N SER A 463 51.58 -1.25 34.43
CA SER A 463 50.95 -2.24 35.34
C SER A 463 51.87 -2.64 36.52
N PRO A 464 51.40 -3.38 37.55
CA PRO A 464 51.43 -4.87 37.50
C PRO A 464 50.39 -5.68 38.33
N ASP A 465 50.25 -6.96 37.95
CA ASP A 465 50.09 -8.23 38.70
C ASP A 465 48.97 -8.57 39.74
N VAL A 466 48.12 -9.54 39.33
CA VAL A 466 47.90 -10.92 39.86
C VAL A 466 48.03 -11.22 41.38
N ILE A 467 47.04 -11.95 41.96
CA ILE A 467 47.20 -13.12 42.90
C ILE A 467 45.85 -13.86 43.17
N SER A 468 45.91 -15.07 43.75
CA SER A 468 44.98 -16.22 43.67
C SER A 468 43.96 -16.45 44.81
N SER A 469 43.06 -17.42 44.58
CA SER A 469 42.19 -18.19 45.54
C SER A 469 43.01 -18.97 46.63
N PRO A 470 42.46 -19.76 47.63
CA PRO A 470 41.29 -20.67 47.60
C PRO A 470 40.45 -20.77 48.95
N PRO A 471 39.99 -21.92 49.55
CA PRO A 471 38.54 -22.21 49.66
C PRO A 471 37.97 -22.83 51.00
N GLU A 472 36.67 -23.18 50.96
CA GLU A 472 35.92 -24.23 51.71
C GLU A 472 35.74 -24.24 53.26
N LYS A 473 34.47 -24.49 53.69
CA LYS A 473 34.08 -25.63 54.58
C LYS A 473 32.54 -25.77 54.71
N ALA A 474 32.09 -26.99 55.05
CA ALA A 474 30.67 -27.36 55.24
C ALA A 474 30.44 -28.11 56.57
N SER A 475 29.18 -28.22 57.03
CA SER A 475 28.79 -29.07 58.17
C SER A 475 27.34 -29.60 58.07
N PHE A 476 27.09 -30.73 58.74
CA PHE A 476 25.92 -31.63 58.64
C PHE A 476 24.79 -31.32 59.64
N TYR A 477 23.57 -31.83 59.40
CA TYR A 477 22.90 -32.88 60.22
C TYR A 477 21.60 -33.41 59.56
N ARG A 478 21.10 -34.59 59.98
CA ARG A 478 20.05 -35.40 59.30
C ARG A 478 19.09 -36.09 60.28
N SER A 479 17.78 -36.05 60.00
CA SER A 479 16.71 -37.01 60.38
C SER A 479 15.39 -36.60 59.68
N THR A 480 14.27 -37.34 59.61
CA THR A 480 13.95 -38.70 60.09
C THR A 480 13.29 -39.54 58.95
N THR A 481 12.04 -40.02 59.08
CA THR A 481 11.39 -40.99 58.17
C THR A 481 9.85 -40.82 58.00
N GLN A 482 9.40 -40.83 56.72
CA GLN A 482 8.27 -41.59 56.08
C GLN A 482 6.81 -41.52 56.62
N PRO A 483 5.76 -41.60 55.74
CA PRO A 483 5.44 -42.70 54.80
C PRO A 483 5.11 -42.30 53.33
N PRO A 484 4.78 -43.26 52.41
CA PRO A 484 4.73 -43.07 50.94
C PRO A 484 3.27 -43.18 50.36
N PRO A 485 3.01 -43.41 49.05
CA PRO A 485 3.83 -43.31 47.82
C PRO A 485 3.20 -42.46 46.67
N THR A 486 4.00 -41.95 45.74
CA THR A 486 3.64 -41.82 44.29
C THR A 486 4.85 -41.42 43.43
N HIS A 487 4.81 -41.77 42.15
CA HIS A 487 5.82 -41.54 41.10
C HIS A 487 6.63 -40.22 41.15
N GLN A 488 7.97 -40.28 41.19
CA GLN A 488 8.86 -39.56 40.24
C GLN A 488 10.37 -39.85 40.43
N LYS A 489 11.09 -39.81 39.28
CA LYS A 489 12.49 -39.38 39.07
C LYS A 489 13.69 -40.20 39.61
N ASN A 490 14.32 -40.83 38.62
CA ASN A 490 15.70 -40.60 38.14
C ASN A 490 16.91 -40.88 39.06
N ALA A 491 17.79 -41.73 38.52
CA ALA A 491 19.23 -41.67 38.74
C ALA A 491 19.77 -40.23 38.56
N ARG A 492 20.66 -39.80 39.46
CA ARG A 492 21.29 -38.48 39.40
C ARG A 492 22.77 -38.53 39.76
N GLU A 493 23.54 -39.29 38.99
CA GLU A 493 24.99 -39.19 38.97
C GLU A 493 25.53 -39.45 37.55
N GLN A 494 25.34 -38.43 36.69
CA GLN A 494 26.05 -38.15 35.42
C GLN A 494 25.26 -37.11 34.62
N LYS A 495 25.60 -35.82 34.75
CA LYS A 495 25.43 -34.80 33.69
C LYS A 495 26.08 -33.46 34.06
N LYS A 496 27.39 -33.36 33.81
CA LYS A 496 27.95 -32.16 33.19
C LYS A 496 27.88 -32.37 31.66
N SER A 497 27.80 -31.29 30.89
CA SER A 497 27.77 -31.27 29.42
C SER A 497 26.54 -31.87 28.72
N SER A 498 25.58 -31.00 28.36
CA SER A 498 24.92 -30.97 27.04
C SER A 498 23.85 -29.85 27.01
N LEU A 499 24.13 -28.69 26.39
CA LEU A 499 23.04 -27.92 25.79
C LEU A 499 22.48 -28.75 24.62
N SER A 500 21.17 -28.70 24.35
CA SER A 500 20.65 -29.30 23.12
C SER A 500 21.14 -28.51 21.90
N SER A 501 21.44 -29.18 20.78
CA SER A 501 21.97 -28.49 19.60
C SER A 501 21.01 -27.38 19.12
N THR A 502 19.71 -27.65 19.19
CA THR A 502 18.62 -26.72 18.85
C THR A 502 18.68 -25.41 19.64
N THR A 503 19.08 -25.42 20.91
CA THR A 503 19.20 -24.18 21.71
C THR A 503 20.45 -23.37 21.33
N LEU A 504 21.54 -24.06 20.96
CA LEU A 504 22.76 -23.40 20.49
C LEU A 504 22.57 -22.80 19.08
N GLU A 505 21.92 -23.55 18.19
CA GLU A 505 21.54 -23.11 16.84
C GLU A 505 20.65 -21.86 16.87
N ALA A 506 19.62 -21.85 17.73
CA ALA A 506 18.77 -20.68 17.92
C ALA A 506 19.55 -19.43 18.37
N ALA A 507 20.42 -19.57 19.38
CA ALA A 507 21.24 -18.47 19.87
C ALA A 507 22.23 -17.94 18.80
N VAL A 508 22.80 -18.81 17.95
CA VAL A 508 23.65 -18.41 16.84
C VAL A 508 22.86 -17.65 15.76
N MET A 509 21.62 -18.06 15.46
CA MET A 509 20.75 -17.32 14.54
C MET A 509 20.34 -15.95 15.09
N ALA A 510 20.00 -15.89 16.38
CA ALA A 510 19.70 -14.64 17.06
C ALA A 510 20.89 -13.68 17.02
N LEU A 511 22.10 -14.16 17.32
CA LEU A 511 23.33 -13.36 17.26
C LEU A 511 23.62 -12.84 15.85
N LYS A 512 23.43 -13.64 14.80
CA LYS A 512 23.54 -13.19 13.40
C LYS A 512 22.55 -12.08 13.08
N ARG A 513 21.29 -12.20 13.53
CA ARG A 513 20.26 -11.18 13.32
C ARG A 513 20.57 -9.90 14.10
N ILE A 514 20.99 -9.99 15.36
CA ILE A 514 21.37 -8.84 16.19
C ILE A 514 22.54 -8.06 15.57
N ASN A 515 23.57 -8.75 15.06
CA ASN A 515 24.67 -8.10 14.35
C ASN A 515 24.20 -7.40 13.06
N LYS A 516 23.21 -7.97 12.35
CA LYS A 516 22.57 -7.29 11.22
C LYS A 516 21.83 -6.02 11.65
N GLU A 517 21.00 -6.09 12.70
CA GLU A 517 20.32 -4.90 13.25
C GLU A 517 21.31 -3.78 13.62
N LEU A 518 22.47 -4.13 14.20
CA LEU A 518 23.51 -3.16 14.58
C LEU A 518 24.17 -2.54 13.34
N THR A 519 24.41 -3.34 12.31
CA THR A 519 24.98 -2.88 11.03
C THR A 519 24.00 -1.97 10.28
N ASP A 520 22.73 -2.35 10.24
CA ASP A 520 21.67 -1.60 9.58
C ASP A 520 21.44 -0.24 10.27
N LEU A 521 21.39 -0.21 11.62
CA LEU A 521 21.31 1.04 12.40
C LEU A 521 22.54 1.94 12.26
N GLY A 522 23.73 1.37 12.12
CA GLY A 522 24.96 2.13 11.87
C GLY A 522 25.03 2.73 10.46
N ARG A 523 24.33 2.12 9.49
CA ARG A 523 24.26 2.58 8.10
C ARG A 523 23.13 3.59 7.87
N ASP A 524 21.97 3.38 8.47
CA ASP A 524 20.77 4.19 8.32
C ASP A 524 20.09 4.43 9.70
N PRO A 525 20.66 5.34 10.52
CA PRO A 525 20.12 5.60 11.86
C PRO A 525 18.78 6.36 11.77
N PRO A 526 17.72 5.88 12.43
CA PRO A 526 16.43 6.56 12.45
C PRO A 526 16.56 7.98 13.01
N SER A 527 15.86 8.93 12.40
CA SER A 527 15.83 10.32 12.87
C SER A 527 15.42 10.40 14.35
N SER A 528 16.13 11.23 15.10
CA SER A 528 15.92 11.43 16.54
C SER A 528 16.15 10.22 17.45
N CYS A 529 16.65 9.07 16.96
CA CYS A 529 16.95 7.91 17.81
C CYS A 529 18.34 7.33 17.57
N SER A 530 18.88 6.64 18.57
CA SER A 530 20.09 5.81 18.44
C SER A 530 19.96 4.55 19.29
N ALA A 531 20.67 3.47 18.94
CA ALA A 531 20.76 2.27 19.76
C ALA A 531 22.04 1.49 19.51
N GLY A 532 22.53 0.77 20.52
CA GLY A 532 23.68 -0.11 20.42
C GLY A 532 23.93 -0.94 21.69
N PRO A 533 24.83 -1.94 21.64
CA PRO A 533 25.12 -2.84 22.75
C PRO A 533 25.73 -2.13 23.96
N VAL A 534 25.44 -2.66 25.16
CA VAL A 534 25.99 -2.18 26.43
C VAL A 534 27.16 -3.07 26.82
N GLY A 535 28.38 -2.59 26.57
CA GLY A 535 29.59 -3.38 26.76
C GLY A 535 29.69 -4.52 25.74
N ASP A 536 30.19 -5.67 26.16
CA ASP A 536 30.47 -6.81 25.28
C ASP A 536 29.25 -7.72 25.01
N ASP A 537 28.11 -7.48 25.68
CA ASP A 537 26.91 -8.32 25.51
C ASP A 537 25.98 -7.78 24.42
N LEU A 538 26.06 -8.42 23.24
CA LEU A 538 25.21 -8.11 22.10
C LEU A 538 23.71 -8.35 22.33
N PHE A 539 23.29 -9.13 23.33
CA PHE A 539 21.87 -9.34 23.66
C PHE A 539 21.27 -8.24 24.57
N HIS A 540 22.08 -7.28 25.03
CA HIS A 540 21.64 -6.15 25.85
C HIS A 540 22.06 -4.83 25.21
N TRP A 541 21.09 -4.06 24.72
CA TRP A 541 21.32 -2.76 24.11
C TRP A 541 20.70 -1.64 24.94
N GLN A 542 21.29 -0.45 24.80
CA GLN A 542 20.70 0.80 25.22
C GLN A 542 20.29 1.58 23.98
N ALA A 543 19.11 2.18 24.02
CA ALA A 543 18.62 3.11 23.02
C ALA A 543 18.39 4.49 23.64
N THR A 544 18.51 5.52 22.80
CA THR A 544 18.21 6.91 23.14
C THR A 544 17.17 7.43 22.16
N ILE A 545 16.15 8.12 22.66
CA ILE A 545 15.12 8.81 21.88
C ILE A 545 15.15 10.29 22.26
N MET A 546 15.31 11.17 21.28
CA MET A 546 15.07 12.60 21.44
C MET A 546 13.56 12.83 21.38
N GLY A 547 13.00 13.50 22.39
CA GLY A 547 11.56 13.72 22.50
C GLY A 547 11.00 14.52 21.31
N PRO A 548 9.91 14.06 20.65
CA PRO A 548 9.37 14.71 19.45
C PRO A 548 9.02 16.19 19.67
N THR A 549 9.37 17.04 18.72
CA THR A 549 9.29 18.52 18.83
C THR A 549 7.87 19.06 18.95
N ASP A 550 6.88 18.29 18.52
CA ASP A 550 5.44 18.56 18.55
C ASP A 550 4.73 17.94 19.78
N SER A 551 5.47 17.28 20.66
CA SER A 551 4.96 16.58 21.84
C SER A 551 5.31 17.31 23.16
N PRO A 552 4.67 16.99 24.30
CA PRO A 552 5.11 17.47 25.61
C PRO A 552 6.48 16.95 26.05
N TYR A 553 7.10 16.07 25.26
CA TYR A 553 8.44 15.51 25.47
C TYR A 553 9.54 16.28 24.72
N ALA A 554 9.16 17.29 23.92
CA ALA A 554 10.07 18.11 23.12
C ALA A 554 11.27 18.65 23.92
N GLY A 555 12.47 18.44 23.38
CA GLY A 555 13.73 18.84 24.00
C GLY A 555 14.26 17.90 25.07
N GLY A 556 13.55 16.80 25.38
CA GLY A 556 14.04 15.76 26.29
C GLY A 556 14.87 14.66 25.61
N VAL A 557 15.66 13.95 26.41
CA VAL A 557 16.47 12.78 26.05
C VAL A 557 16.04 11.58 26.89
N PHE A 558 15.49 10.57 26.24
CA PHE A 558 14.92 9.39 26.89
C PHE A 558 15.77 8.16 26.61
N PHE A 559 16.23 7.49 27.67
CA PHE A 559 16.98 6.24 27.58
C PHE A 559 16.04 5.04 27.74
N LEU A 560 16.30 4.00 26.96
CA LEU A 560 15.57 2.74 26.96
C LEU A 560 16.57 1.57 27.03
N GLY A 561 16.18 0.50 27.74
CA GLY A 561 16.83 -0.80 27.66
C GLY A 561 16.13 -1.68 26.62
N ILE A 562 16.92 -2.43 25.85
CA ILE A 562 16.46 -3.44 24.89
C ILE A 562 17.16 -4.75 25.22
N HIS A 563 16.39 -5.79 25.54
CA HIS A 563 16.89 -7.14 25.80
C HIS A 563 16.35 -8.13 24.77
N PHE A 564 17.25 -8.74 24.01
CA PHE A 564 16.90 -9.71 22.97
C PHE A 564 16.77 -11.12 23.58
N PRO A 565 15.69 -11.87 23.28
CA PRO A 565 15.62 -13.28 23.66
C PRO A 565 16.54 -14.14 22.78
N THR A 566 16.91 -15.33 23.27
CA THR A 566 17.79 -16.27 22.55
C THR A 566 17.18 -16.89 21.28
N ASP A 567 15.88 -16.69 21.06
CA ASP A 567 15.15 -17.05 19.85
C ASP A 567 14.68 -15.84 19.04
N TYR A 568 15.26 -14.67 19.26
CA TYR A 568 15.12 -13.51 18.36
C TYR A 568 15.56 -13.91 16.92
N PRO A 569 14.87 -13.50 15.85
CA PRO A 569 13.73 -12.57 15.78
C PRO A 569 12.34 -13.23 15.90
N PHE A 570 12.24 -14.51 16.29
CA PHE A 570 10.95 -15.21 16.38
C PHE A 570 10.12 -14.83 17.61
N LYS A 571 10.77 -14.28 18.65
CA LYS A 571 10.11 -13.55 19.74
C LYS A 571 10.53 -12.07 19.75
N PRO A 572 9.65 -11.15 20.20
CA PRO A 572 9.99 -9.73 20.34
C PRO A 572 11.12 -9.51 21.35
N PRO A 573 11.95 -8.47 21.16
CA PRO A 573 12.83 -7.97 22.20
C PRO A 573 11.98 -7.34 23.31
N LYS A 574 12.44 -7.43 24.56
CA LYS A 574 11.84 -6.67 25.66
C LYS A 574 12.41 -5.26 25.61
N VAL A 575 11.54 -4.26 25.47
CA VAL A 575 11.91 -2.85 25.48
C VAL A 575 11.27 -2.15 26.66
N ASN A 576 12.06 -1.39 27.42
CA ASN A 576 11.57 -0.63 28.56
C ASN A 576 12.28 0.73 28.65
N PHE A 577 11.55 1.77 29.03
CA PHE A 577 12.16 3.04 29.41
C PHE A 577 12.99 2.87 30.69
N THR A 578 14.21 3.41 30.69
CA THR A 578 15.01 3.62 31.92
C THR A 578 14.87 5.05 32.43
N THR A 579 14.62 6.01 31.54
CA THR A 579 14.20 7.37 31.89
C THR A 579 12.75 7.38 32.36
N ARG A 580 12.46 8.04 33.48
CA ARG A 580 11.08 8.21 33.98
C ARG A 580 10.29 9.14 33.06
N ILE A 581 9.07 8.74 32.71
CA ILE A 581 8.19 9.47 31.79
C ILE A 581 6.74 9.44 32.29
N TYR A 582 5.98 10.49 32.02
CA TYR A 582 4.56 10.58 32.32
C TYR A 582 3.77 10.38 31.02
N HIS A 583 3.20 9.19 30.80
CA HIS A 583 2.58 8.78 29.54
C HIS A 583 1.50 7.69 29.77
N PRO A 584 0.35 7.68 29.06
CA PRO A 584 -0.72 6.70 29.25
C PRO A 584 -0.32 5.22 29.04
N ASN A 585 0.57 4.95 28.08
CA ASN A 585 0.98 3.61 27.65
C ASN A 585 2.33 3.16 28.25
N ILE A 586 2.92 3.93 29.17
CA ILE A 586 4.19 3.60 29.84
C ILE A 586 3.98 3.63 31.35
N ASN A 587 4.27 2.52 32.04
CA ASN A 587 4.10 2.44 33.50
C ASN A 587 5.32 2.95 34.28
N SER A 588 5.22 3.00 35.61
CA SER A 588 6.29 3.43 36.51
C SER A 588 7.58 2.58 36.46
N ASN A 589 7.49 1.35 35.95
CA ASN A 589 8.63 0.45 35.71
C ASN A 589 9.19 0.60 34.28
N GLY A 590 8.71 1.58 33.51
CA GLY A 590 9.12 1.83 32.13
C GLY A 590 8.63 0.79 31.12
N SER A 591 7.74 -0.13 31.50
CA SER A 591 7.16 -1.10 30.56
C SER A 591 6.27 -0.38 29.56
N ILE A 592 6.29 -0.81 28.30
CA ILE A 592 5.57 -0.18 27.19
C ILE A 592 4.39 -1.05 26.76
N CYS A 593 3.21 -0.44 26.57
CA CYS A 593 2.09 -1.07 25.88
C CYS A 593 2.11 -0.66 24.41
N LEU A 594 2.66 -1.56 23.60
CA LEU A 594 2.69 -1.45 22.15
C LEU A 594 2.42 -2.84 21.57
N ASP A 595 1.49 -2.92 20.61
CA ASP A 595 1.03 -4.15 19.96
C ASP A 595 2.15 -4.88 19.20
N ILE A 596 3.03 -4.14 18.50
CA ILE A 596 4.17 -4.73 17.79
C ILE A 596 5.18 -5.41 18.72
N LEU A 597 5.20 -5.08 20.02
CA LEU A 597 6.04 -5.77 21.03
C LEU A 597 5.33 -6.95 21.70
N ARG A 598 4.10 -7.26 21.28
CA ARG A 598 3.22 -8.30 21.84
C ARG A 598 2.73 -9.24 20.74
N ASP A 599 1.47 -9.10 20.33
CA ASP A 599 0.75 -9.99 19.42
C ASP A 599 0.95 -9.64 17.94
N GLN A 600 1.31 -8.39 17.62
CA GLN A 600 1.65 -7.96 16.26
C GLN A 600 3.16 -8.04 15.96
N TRP A 601 3.96 -8.70 16.80
CA TRP A 601 5.37 -8.91 16.52
C TRP A 601 5.56 -9.81 15.30
N SER A 602 6.33 -9.32 14.32
CA SER A 602 6.76 -10.09 13.16
C SER A 602 8.29 -10.14 13.10
N PRO A 603 8.91 -11.28 12.74
CA PRO A 603 10.35 -11.36 12.48
C PRO A 603 10.86 -10.37 11.41
N ALA A 604 9.99 -9.77 10.60
CA ALA A 604 10.33 -8.72 9.63
C ALA A 604 10.44 -7.30 10.24
N LEU A 605 10.10 -7.12 11.51
CA LEU A 605 10.32 -5.85 12.23
C LEU A 605 11.78 -5.73 12.65
N THR A 606 12.33 -4.52 12.53
CA THR A 606 13.69 -4.13 12.92
C THR A 606 13.66 -3.23 14.14
N ILE A 607 14.78 -3.10 14.85
CA ILE A 607 14.91 -2.20 16.00
C ILE A 607 14.70 -0.74 15.60
N SER A 608 15.15 -0.35 14.40
CA SER A 608 14.85 0.98 13.83
C SER A 608 13.33 1.24 13.77
N LYS A 609 12.54 0.29 13.24
CA LYS A 609 11.07 0.38 13.21
C LYS A 609 10.45 0.41 14.61
N VAL A 610 10.94 -0.41 15.55
CA VAL A 610 10.47 -0.41 16.94
C VAL A 610 10.67 0.96 17.60
N LEU A 611 11.84 1.57 17.43
CA LEU A 611 12.13 2.90 17.99
C LEU A 611 11.25 3.98 17.35
N LEU A 612 11.05 3.95 16.03
CA LEU A 612 10.15 4.86 15.33
C LEU A 612 8.68 4.71 15.80
N SER A 613 8.19 3.49 16.04
CA SER A 613 6.86 3.27 16.61
C SER A 613 6.73 3.78 18.05
N ILE A 614 7.80 3.67 18.86
CA ILE A 614 7.82 4.27 20.21
C ILE A 614 7.80 5.80 20.12
N CYS A 615 8.54 6.42 19.20
CA CYS A 615 8.47 7.87 18.94
C CYS A 615 7.07 8.30 18.51
N SER A 616 6.42 7.56 17.60
CA SER A 616 5.04 7.83 17.18
C SER A 616 4.07 7.76 18.36
N MET A 617 4.24 6.79 19.27
CA MET A 617 3.44 6.65 20.49
C MET A 617 3.69 7.81 21.49
N LEU A 618 4.88 8.41 21.51
CA LEU A 618 5.15 9.62 22.32
C LEU A 618 4.45 10.87 21.74
N THR A 619 4.32 10.98 20.41
CA THR A 619 3.55 12.06 19.79
C THR A 619 2.05 11.86 19.93
N ASP A 620 1.53 10.66 19.66
CA ASP A 620 0.11 10.31 19.80
C ASP A 620 -0.10 9.07 20.71
N PRO A 621 -0.25 9.28 22.03
CA PRO A 621 -0.61 8.23 22.98
C PRO A 621 -1.94 7.56 22.64
N ASN A 622 -2.06 6.25 22.91
CA ASN A 622 -3.31 5.50 22.77
C ASN A 622 -4.04 5.40 24.14
N PRO A 623 -5.05 6.24 24.42
CA PRO A 623 -5.75 6.22 25.71
C PRO A 623 -6.82 5.12 25.82
N ASP A 624 -7.00 4.27 24.80
CA ASP A 624 -7.97 3.16 24.81
C ASP A 624 -7.32 1.81 25.21
N ASP A 625 -6.00 1.66 25.07
CA ASP A 625 -5.21 0.55 25.67
C ASP A 625 -4.07 1.07 26.60
N PRO A 626 -4.38 1.78 27.70
CA PRO A 626 -3.36 2.37 28.57
C PRO A 626 -2.82 1.40 29.63
N LEU A 627 -1.53 1.52 29.96
CA LEU A 627 -0.98 0.89 31.18
C LEU A 627 -1.29 1.69 32.44
N VAL A 628 -1.56 2.99 32.30
CA VAL A 628 -1.86 3.88 33.42
C VAL A 628 -3.21 4.56 33.15
N PRO A 629 -4.34 3.91 33.49
CA PRO A 629 -5.68 4.43 33.22
C PRO A 629 -5.94 5.83 33.79
N GLU A 630 -5.30 6.19 34.89
CA GLU A 630 -5.36 7.52 35.51
C GLU A 630 -4.79 8.60 34.58
N ILE A 631 -3.63 8.36 33.97
CA ILE A 631 -3.00 9.29 33.01
C ILE A 631 -3.83 9.34 31.72
N ALA A 632 -4.35 8.20 31.27
CA ALA A 632 -5.23 8.12 30.10
C ALA A 632 -6.55 8.89 30.29
N HIS A 633 -7.11 8.85 31.51
CA HIS A 633 -8.28 9.63 31.87
C HIS A 633 -7.99 11.13 31.79
N VAL A 634 -6.90 11.61 32.40
CA VAL A 634 -6.49 13.03 32.30
C VAL A 634 -6.20 13.42 30.83
N TYR A 635 -5.53 12.58 30.04
CA TYR A 635 -5.29 12.80 28.61
C TYR A 635 -6.58 12.97 27.77
N LYS A 636 -7.66 12.30 28.18
CA LYS A 636 -9.01 12.37 27.58
C LYS A 636 -9.86 13.54 28.09
N THR A 637 -9.77 13.88 29.39
CA THR A 637 -10.67 14.87 30.02
C THR A 637 -10.06 16.26 30.19
N ASP A 638 -8.74 16.38 30.31
CA ASP A 638 -8.01 17.63 30.53
C ASP A 638 -6.62 17.57 29.87
N ARG A 639 -6.62 17.79 28.55
CA ARG A 639 -5.40 17.74 27.71
C ARG A 639 -4.35 18.77 28.17
N ASN A 640 -4.76 19.94 28.62
CA ASN A 640 -3.85 21.00 29.06
C ASN A 640 -3.10 20.61 30.34
N ARG A 641 -3.80 20.03 31.32
CA ARG A 641 -3.18 19.50 32.54
C ARG A 641 -2.24 18.34 32.23
N TYR A 642 -2.67 17.41 31.36
CA TYR A 642 -1.80 16.33 30.89
C TYR A 642 -0.48 16.87 30.31
N GLU A 643 -0.56 17.81 29.36
CA GLU A 643 0.63 18.37 28.73
C GLU A 643 1.53 19.12 29.71
N THR A 644 0.95 19.88 30.63
CA THR A 644 1.72 20.62 31.65
C THR A 644 2.49 19.64 32.53
N THR A 645 1.84 18.60 33.05
CA THR A 645 2.49 17.57 33.86
C THR A 645 3.54 16.78 33.07
N ALA A 646 3.27 16.42 31.81
CA ALA A 646 4.24 15.74 30.95
C ALA A 646 5.47 16.62 30.63
N LYS A 647 5.28 17.92 30.38
CA LYS A 647 6.37 18.90 30.17
C LYS A 647 7.22 19.08 31.44
N GLU A 648 6.60 19.10 32.62
CA GLU A 648 7.31 19.12 33.91
C GLU A 648 8.13 17.85 34.16
N TRP A 649 7.56 16.67 33.87
CA TRP A 649 8.28 15.41 34.00
C TRP A 649 9.46 15.30 33.03
N THR A 650 9.28 15.73 31.78
CA THR A 650 10.35 15.81 30.78
C THR A 650 11.52 16.66 31.31
N ARG A 651 11.24 17.89 31.77
CA ARG A 651 12.26 18.79 32.35
C ARG A 651 12.95 18.23 33.59
N LYS A 652 12.29 17.36 34.36
CA LYS A 652 12.78 16.85 35.63
C LYS A 652 13.60 15.56 35.50
N TYR A 653 13.30 14.72 34.51
CA TYR A 653 13.85 13.36 34.42
C TYR A 653 14.56 13.06 33.09
N ALA A 654 14.37 13.90 32.07
CA ALA A 654 14.80 13.63 30.69
C ALA A 654 15.53 14.85 30.06
N VAL A 655 16.30 15.62 30.82
CA VAL A 655 17.14 16.74 30.33
C VAL A 655 18.59 16.50 30.73
#